data_AF-A0A098Y4L1-F1
#
_entry.id   AF-A0A098Y4L1-F1
#
_cell.length_a   1.000
_cell.length_b   1.000
_cell.length_c   1.000
_cell.angle_alpha   90.00
_cell.angle_beta   90.00
_cell.angle_gamma   90.00
#
_symmetry.space_group_name_H-M   'P 1'
#
loop_
_entity.id
_entity.type
_entity.pdbx_description
1 polymer ?
#
loop_
_entity_poly.entity_id
_entity_poly.type
_entity_poly.pdbx_seq_one_letter_code
_entity_poly.pdbx_strand_id
1 'polypeptide(L)'
;MTAPKYIKRSAAGAVMIPALLAGMVAFGGPAAAAPAASAASAGICNGVTNQMAHRGTVQENLLRAAAKKNAELITKLQAERAALQGSAATLTKQIADGRAAIAALEAQDKQLDTDITAATTELAGLEAKRTAALTAAADATKALADLTEQRDTVEAQLQPLQTQLAAAQAVSAALTEQAEAVEADRAAKQLQVDVANQQLATLEAAATKAADDLAGTKELIAAGDAQLATLTATAEQAEAAAATAAEVVTEAEAELQRLVASGTAAQAELDAQQVKITAAKATLSTLEGDAEKAAAAVTAKQAGITKAQGELSTLQANANTAADALTAKTAEITKAQSELTTLQADAKKAADAVAANTAKTAAVNAEVTALEKQIADKNAAITAKKAEQKKAEDELAALQARKTFLDGEITRLKAINGGSKGEREARAAQIAAYEAELNTVNTQITDKTTQISGLSGDLKTLQAQVDSLNGQLATKKAESAALQVQAAPLQATLTAANDAVTAKQGQVATLQGQLPALQAAVDQANAAVTAKQAELDTLQGQLPGLQATAAEAADAVAAQQQTIRDLEAALPGLTDGVAAAQQQIADQKTVLEELRGTLAEANKALAVANQAVLDKATQVADLRSQLPALQKALDDAKAAVTAQQGEVTKLTGDLDAVVSKLTGINTQITAKEAEILSLQSRVAPLLTQLDKLSGEVSATEAQLKALQAQVITLDGQVTAAQKVLRDLQAQKKQNKEAIAAQVVTVAALEDKLGAVQNQIKAIDGTIALGGCVA
;
A
#
# COMPACT_ATOMS: atom_id res chain seq x y z
N MET A 1 -10.34 -51.27 -19.22
CA MET A 1 -10.05 -52.63 -19.74
C MET A 1 -10.36 -53.65 -18.63
N THR A 2 -10.44 -54.94 -18.96
CA THR A 2 -10.26 -56.10 -18.05
C THR A 2 -11.01 -56.13 -16.69
N ALA A 3 -12.12 -56.89 -16.66
CA ALA A 3 -12.42 -57.77 -15.51
C ALA A 3 -11.63 -59.09 -15.65
N PRO A 4 -11.33 -59.82 -14.55
CA PRO A 4 -11.88 -61.18 -14.36
C PRO A 4 -12.11 -61.58 -12.87
N LYS A 5 -13.21 -62.23 -12.41
CA LYS A 5 -13.67 -63.66 -12.49
C LYS A 5 -13.29 -64.61 -11.30
N TYR A 6 -14.34 -65.16 -10.67
CA TYR A 6 -14.60 -66.60 -10.33
C TYR A 6 -13.94 -67.39 -9.15
N ILE A 7 -14.80 -68.23 -8.53
CA ILE A 7 -14.71 -69.69 -8.18
C ILE A 7 -14.92 -70.16 -6.70
N LYS A 8 -15.41 -71.41 -6.56
CA LYS A 8 -16.03 -72.11 -5.38
C LYS A 8 -15.11 -73.21 -4.78
N ARG A 9 -15.40 -73.77 -3.56
CA ARG A 9 -15.66 -75.24 -3.30
C ARG A 9 -15.65 -75.79 -1.81
N SER A 10 -16.52 -76.81 -1.54
CA SER A 10 -16.39 -78.09 -0.71
C SER A 10 -16.24 -78.12 0.86
N ALA A 11 -16.68 -79.14 1.67
CA ALA A 11 -17.59 -80.36 1.54
C ALA A 11 -17.89 -81.23 2.87
N ALA A 12 -18.92 -82.16 2.85
CA ALA A 12 -19.35 -83.36 3.75
C ALA A 12 -20.22 -83.15 5.06
N GLY A 13 -20.95 -84.09 5.80
CA GLY A 13 -21.46 -85.54 5.83
C GLY A 13 -22.03 -85.96 7.28
N ALA A 14 -22.67 -87.08 7.76
CA ALA A 14 -23.52 -88.31 7.41
C ALA A 14 -23.87 -89.20 8.72
N VAL A 15 -24.75 -90.26 8.95
CA VAL A 15 -26.07 -90.88 8.47
C VAL A 15 -26.56 -92.27 9.16
N MET A 16 -27.90 -92.67 9.29
CA MET A 16 -28.63 -94.07 9.36
C MET A 16 -29.46 -94.77 10.61
N ILE A 17 -30.55 -95.68 10.43
CA ILE A 17 -31.58 -96.47 11.37
C ILE A 17 -32.49 -97.72 10.73
N PRO A 18 -33.68 -98.43 11.13
CA PRO A 18 -34.50 -99.16 12.29
C PRO A 18 -35.39 -100.57 12.05
N ALA A 19 -36.32 -101.21 12.93
CA ALA A 19 -37.19 -102.55 12.77
C ALA A 19 -38.43 -103.08 13.77
N LEU A 20 -39.38 -104.12 13.53
CA LEU A 20 -40.64 -104.70 14.34
C LEU A 20 -41.38 -106.18 14.06
N LEU A 21 -42.31 -106.89 14.91
CA LEU A 21 -43.35 -108.09 14.63
C LEU A 21 -44.32 -108.88 15.75
N ALA A 22 -45.32 -109.88 15.51
CA ALA A 22 -46.35 -110.68 16.47
C ALA A 22 -47.26 -112.04 16.09
N GLY A 23 -48.19 -112.75 16.92
CA GLY A 23 -49.13 -114.04 16.65
C GLY A 23 -50.23 -114.79 17.68
N MET A 24 -51.09 -115.90 17.39
CA MET A 24 -52.30 -116.64 18.17
C MET A 24 -52.84 -118.17 17.74
N VAL A 25 -53.87 -119.11 18.10
CA VAL A 25 -55.02 -119.64 19.12
C VAL A 25 -55.81 -121.11 18.83
N ALA A 26 -56.81 -121.80 19.60
CA ALA A 26 -57.44 -123.29 19.50
C ALA A 26 -58.93 -123.83 20.08
N PHE A 27 -59.46 -125.18 20.02
CA PHE A 27 -60.90 -125.83 20.40
C PHE A 27 -61.25 -127.46 20.69
N GLY A 28 -62.53 -128.07 20.92
CA GLY A 28 -62.99 -129.59 21.26
C GLY A 28 -64.54 -130.25 21.33
N GLY A 29 -64.93 -131.58 21.70
CA GLY A 29 -66.37 -132.33 21.71
C GLY A 29 -66.80 -133.85 22.30
N PRO A 30 -68.08 -134.52 22.22
CA PRO A 30 -68.76 -135.74 23.03
C PRO A 30 -69.76 -136.98 22.45
N ALA A 31 -70.45 -137.98 23.21
CA ALA A 31 -71.34 -139.26 22.79
C ALA A 31 -72.42 -140.15 23.75
N ALA A 32 -73.19 -141.32 23.38
CA ALA A 32 -74.31 -142.19 24.14
C ALA A 32 -74.86 -143.75 23.75
N ALA A 33 -75.88 -144.53 24.41
CA ALA A 33 -76.39 -146.05 24.21
C ALA A 33 -77.84 -146.73 24.76
N ALA A 34 -78.29 -148.09 24.60
CA ALA A 34 -79.68 -148.84 24.96
C ALA A 34 -79.99 -150.51 25.04
N PRO A 35 -81.21 -151.17 25.43
CA PRO A 35 -81.58 -152.70 25.81
C PRO A 35 -82.95 -153.60 25.39
N ALA A 36 -83.32 -154.91 25.87
CA ALA A 36 -84.51 -155.91 25.48
C ALA A 36 -85.11 -157.23 26.37
N ALA A 37 -86.11 -158.19 25.96
CA ALA A 37 -86.87 -159.40 26.68
C ALA A 37 -87.58 -160.66 25.82
N SER A 38 -88.43 -161.80 26.05
CA SER A 38 -89.30 -162.71 27.04
C SER A 38 -89.86 -164.24 26.61
N ALA A 39 -90.82 -165.11 27.26
CA ALA A 39 -91.24 -166.63 26.99
C ALA A 39 -92.62 -167.45 27.55
N ALA A 40 -93.01 -168.80 27.26
CA ALA A 40 -94.26 -169.70 27.69
C ALA A 40 -94.43 -171.36 27.47
N SER A 41 -95.47 -172.19 28.00
CA SER A 41 -96.18 -173.55 27.58
C SER A 41 -96.08 -175.12 28.13
N ALA A 42 -97.18 -176.00 27.99
CA ALA A 42 -97.64 -177.50 27.92
C ALA A 42 -97.08 -178.97 28.44
N GLY A 43 -97.93 -180.05 28.75
CA GLY A 43 -97.75 -181.58 28.46
C GLY A 43 -97.99 -182.90 29.41
N ILE A 44 -98.89 -183.91 29.08
CA ILE A 44 -99.02 -185.49 29.05
C ILE A 44 -98.68 -186.67 30.14
N CYS A 45 -99.63 -187.68 30.36
CA CYS A 45 -99.75 -189.23 30.63
C CYS A 45 -99.20 -190.28 31.74
N ASN A 46 -100.08 -191.30 32.11
CA ASN A 46 -99.96 -192.83 32.42
C ASN A 46 -99.84 -193.55 33.86
N GLY A 47 -100.42 -194.79 34.12
CA GLY A 47 -100.30 -195.68 35.38
C GLY A 47 -101.23 -196.98 35.59
N VAL A 48 -100.95 -197.99 36.50
CA VAL A 48 -101.62 -199.38 36.60
C VAL A 48 -101.65 -200.30 37.93
N THR A 49 -102.69 -201.19 38.10
CA THR A 49 -102.89 -202.62 38.69
C THR A 49 -102.67 -203.24 40.14
N ASN A 50 -103.64 -204.07 40.67
CA ASN A 50 -103.49 -205.46 41.29
C ASN A 50 -104.62 -206.00 42.29
N GLN A 51 -104.50 -207.16 43.03
CA GLN A 51 -105.64 -207.98 43.65
C GLN A 51 -105.44 -208.89 44.94
N MET A 52 -106.59 -209.40 45.51
CA MET A 52 -106.94 -210.76 46.09
C MET A 52 -107.15 -211.05 47.63
N ALA A 53 -107.49 -212.31 48.04
CA ALA A 53 -108.41 -212.64 49.18
C ALA A 53 -108.32 -214.05 49.89
N HIS A 54 -109.14 -214.27 50.97
CA HIS A 54 -109.97 -215.50 51.30
C HIS A 54 -109.65 -216.45 52.55
N ARG A 55 -110.74 -216.96 53.20
CA ARG A 55 -110.98 -218.16 54.11
C ARG A 55 -110.58 -218.28 55.61
N GLY A 56 -111.38 -219.08 56.36
CA GLY A 56 -111.04 -219.77 57.64
C GLY A 56 -112.24 -220.36 58.45
N THR A 57 -112.39 -221.68 58.57
CA THR A 57 -113.48 -222.44 59.29
C THR A 57 -113.08 -222.88 60.73
N VAL A 58 -113.97 -223.32 61.65
CA VAL A 58 -114.46 -224.72 61.89
C VAL A 58 -115.53 -224.76 63.05
N GLN A 59 -116.11 -225.94 63.32
CA GLN A 59 -117.34 -226.27 64.07
C GLN A 59 -117.28 -226.52 65.61
N GLU A 60 -118.46 -226.35 66.23
CA GLU A 60 -119.16 -227.27 67.17
C GLU A 60 -118.95 -227.41 68.72
N ASN A 61 -120.02 -226.98 69.42
CA ASN A 61 -120.88 -227.74 70.35
C ASN A 61 -120.49 -228.03 71.82
N LEU A 62 -121.54 -228.46 72.56
CA LEU A 62 -121.56 -228.98 73.93
C LEU A 62 -121.21 -228.02 75.09
N LEU A 63 -121.88 -226.87 75.11
CA LEU A 63 -122.68 -226.43 76.29
C LEU A 63 -123.75 -225.41 75.85
N ARG A 64 -124.79 -225.17 76.68
CA ARG A 64 -126.05 -224.53 76.27
C ARG A 64 -126.27 -223.13 76.87
N ALA A 65 -127.07 -222.32 76.16
CA ALA A 65 -127.97 -221.25 76.65
C ALA A 65 -127.54 -219.75 76.78
N ALA A 66 -126.28 -219.31 76.65
CA ALA A 66 -125.91 -217.97 77.18
C ALA A 66 -125.64 -216.76 76.21
N ALA A 67 -125.10 -216.91 74.99
CA ALA A 67 -124.16 -215.86 74.49
C ALA A 67 -124.48 -214.99 73.23
N LYS A 68 -125.23 -215.46 72.21
CA LYS A 68 -124.99 -215.01 70.80
C LYS A 68 -125.59 -213.65 70.33
N LYS A 69 -125.92 -212.69 71.21
CA LYS A 69 -126.59 -211.42 70.79
C LYS A 69 -125.69 -210.39 70.09
N ASN A 70 -124.41 -210.30 70.42
CA ASN A 70 -123.56 -209.15 70.02
C ASN A 70 -123.25 -209.04 68.52
N ALA A 71 -123.50 -210.08 67.72
CA ALA A 71 -123.07 -210.13 66.32
C ALA A 71 -123.72 -209.08 65.41
N GLU A 72 -124.99 -208.73 65.65
CA GLU A 72 -125.74 -207.79 64.79
C GLU A 72 -125.31 -206.33 65.00
N LEU A 73 -124.80 -205.99 66.20
CA LEU A 73 -124.43 -204.63 66.56
C LEU A 73 -123.21 -204.13 65.77
N ILE A 74 -122.26 -205.03 65.50
CA ILE A 74 -120.97 -204.74 64.87
C ILE A 74 -121.16 -204.31 63.40
N THR A 75 -122.07 -204.95 62.68
CA THR A 75 -122.29 -204.71 61.24
C THR A 75 -122.76 -203.29 60.95
N LYS A 76 -123.52 -202.66 61.87
CA LYS A 76 -123.99 -201.28 61.69
C LYS A 76 -122.85 -200.26 61.77
N LEU A 77 -121.99 -200.40 62.78
CA LEU A 77 -120.87 -199.47 63.05
C LEU A 77 -119.86 -199.42 61.90
N GLN A 78 -119.72 -200.51 61.13
CA GLN A 78 -118.86 -200.55 59.94
C GLN A 78 -119.37 -199.64 58.80
N ALA A 79 -120.68 -199.40 58.68
CA ALA A 79 -121.25 -198.58 57.61
C ALA A 79 -121.02 -197.07 57.84
N GLU A 80 -121.22 -196.59 59.07
CA GLU A 80 -121.04 -195.17 59.43
C GLU A 80 -119.58 -194.72 59.23
N ARG A 81 -118.63 -195.60 59.54
CA ARG A 81 -117.19 -195.38 59.31
C ARG A 81 -116.84 -195.10 57.84
N ALA A 82 -117.48 -195.79 56.89
CA ALA A 82 -117.20 -195.62 55.46
C ALA A 82 -117.62 -194.24 54.93
N ALA A 83 -118.73 -193.69 55.42
CA ALA A 83 -119.20 -192.36 55.03
C ALA A 83 -118.25 -191.25 55.52
N LEU A 84 -117.76 -191.34 56.76
CA LEU A 84 -116.84 -190.36 57.35
C LEU A 84 -115.49 -190.30 56.60
N GLN A 85 -115.01 -191.42 56.06
CA GLN A 85 -113.80 -191.44 55.22
C GLN A 85 -113.95 -190.63 53.92
N GLY A 86 -115.15 -190.56 53.33
CA GLY A 86 -115.41 -189.77 52.12
C GLY A 86 -115.26 -188.25 52.36
N SER A 87 -115.77 -187.75 53.48
CA SER A 87 -115.72 -186.32 53.84
C SER A 87 -114.29 -185.81 54.06
N ALA A 88 -113.40 -186.65 54.61
CA ALA A 88 -112.01 -186.28 54.89
C ALA A 88 -111.19 -185.98 53.62
N ALA A 89 -111.47 -186.69 52.52
CA ALA A 89 -110.76 -186.51 51.25
C ALA A 89 -111.01 -185.12 50.63
N THR A 90 -112.24 -184.61 50.71
CA THR A 90 -112.64 -183.32 50.12
C THR A 90 -111.98 -182.13 50.81
N LEU A 91 -112.02 -182.07 52.15
CA LEU A 91 -111.43 -180.99 52.93
C LEU A 91 -109.92 -180.85 52.68
N THR A 92 -109.22 -181.99 52.60
CA THR A 92 -107.77 -182.06 52.36
C THR A 92 -107.35 -181.32 51.07
N LYS A 93 -108.18 -181.34 50.02
CA LYS A 93 -107.89 -180.62 48.77
C LYS A 93 -107.98 -179.10 48.94
N GLN A 94 -109.04 -178.61 49.57
CA GLN A 94 -109.32 -177.16 49.69
C GLN A 94 -108.24 -176.41 50.49
N ILE A 95 -107.61 -177.10 51.45
CA ILE A 95 -106.48 -176.60 52.24
C ILE A 95 -105.22 -176.36 51.36
N ALA A 96 -104.98 -177.20 50.35
CA ALA A 96 -103.84 -177.06 49.46
C ALA A 96 -104.00 -175.85 48.52
N ASP A 97 -105.18 -175.69 47.91
CA ASP A 97 -105.50 -174.57 47.02
C ASP A 97 -105.37 -173.22 47.77
N GLY A 98 -105.84 -173.16 49.03
CA GLY A 98 -105.74 -171.96 49.87
C GLY A 98 -104.31 -171.56 50.23
N ARG A 99 -103.39 -172.53 50.43
CA ARG A 99 -101.97 -172.27 50.71
C ARG A 99 -101.22 -171.69 49.51
N ALA A 100 -101.61 -172.04 48.28
CA ALA A 100 -100.97 -171.52 47.06
C ALA A 100 -101.21 -170.01 46.84
N ALA A 101 -102.39 -169.50 47.22
CA ALA A 101 -102.74 -168.09 47.06
C ALA A 101 -101.95 -167.13 47.96
N ILE A 102 -101.53 -167.59 49.15
CA ILE A 102 -100.74 -166.80 50.11
C ILE A 102 -99.36 -166.45 49.52
N ALA A 103 -98.64 -167.46 49.03
CA ALA A 103 -97.28 -167.32 48.50
C ALA A 103 -97.18 -166.34 47.31
N ALA A 104 -98.25 -166.20 46.52
CA ALA A 104 -98.31 -165.27 45.40
C ALA A 104 -98.31 -163.80 45.84
N LEU A 105 -98.98 -163.47 46.94
CA LEU A 105 -99.04 -162.12 47.49
C LEU A 105 -97.74 -161.74 48.24
N GLU A 106 -97.15 -162.71 48.95
CA GLU A 106 -95.85 -162.53 49.64
C GLU A 106 -94.71 -162.19 48.66
N ALA A 107 -94.74 -162.77 47.44
CA ALA A 107 -93.79 -162.44 46.38
C ALA A 107 -93.92 -160.98 45.90
N GLN A 108 -95.13 -160.42 45.93
CA GLN A 108 -95.42 -159.08 45.40
C GLN A 108 -95.12 -157.96 46.41
N ASP A 109 -95.29 -158.21 47.72
CA ASP A 109 -94.89 -157.26 48.78
C ASP A 109 -93.37 -156.98 48.77
N LYS A 110 -92.57 -158.01 48.42
CA LYS A 110 -91.11 -157.96 48.33
C LYS A 110 -90.58 -157.11 47.17
N GLN A 111 -91.33 -156.99 46.07
CA GLN A 111 -90.97 -156.10 44.97
C GLN A 111 -91.03 -154.63 45.43
N LEU A 112 -92.11 -154.26 46.13
CA LEU A 112 -92.37 -152.87 46.53
C LEU A 112 -91.34 -152.30 47.51
N ASP A 113 -90.71 -153.14 48.36
CA ASP A 113 -89.56 -152.70 49.18
C ASP A 113 -88.37 -152.22 48.34
N THR A 114 -88.15 -152.85 47.18
CA THR A 114 -87.05 -152.49 46.27
C THR A 114 -87.28 -151.11 45.66
N ASP A 115 -88.50 -150.88 45.18
CA ASP A 115 -88.88 -149.66 44.47
C ASP A 115 -88.92 -148.43 45.41
N ILE A 116 -89.40 -148.61 46.65
CA ILE A 116 -89.37 -147.56 47.71
C ILE A 116 -87.93 -147.16 48.05
N THR A 117 -87.01 -148.13 48.10
CA THR A 117 -85.59 -147.88 48.41
C THR A 117 -84.90 -147.07 47.31
N ALA A 118 -85.20 -147.37 46.04
CA ALA A 118 -84.69 -146.60 44.90
C ALA A 118 -85.17 -145.14 44.93
N ALA A 119 -86.48 -144.92 45.06
CA ALA A 119 -87.07 -143.57 45.09
C ALA A 119 -86.59 -142.71 46.28
N THR A 120 -86.24 -143.33 47.41
CA THR A 120 -85.64 -142.64 48.56
C THR A 120 -84.23 -142.13 48.25
N THR A 121 -83.46 -142.90 47.47
CA THR A 121 -82.06 -142.58 47.13
C THR A 121 -81.97 -141.42 46.14
N GLU A 122 -82.86 -141.38 45.15
CA GLU A 122 -82.89 -140.34 44.11
C GLU A 122 -83.18 -138.95 44.70
N LEU A 123 -84.10 -138.86 45.66
CA LEU A 123 -84.46 -137.62 46.34
C LEU A 123 -83.27 -136.94 47.04
N ALA A 124 -82.50 -137.70 47.83
CA ALA A 124 -81.34 -137.18 48.55
C ALA A 124 -80.26 -136.62 47.59
N GLY A 125 -80.13 -137.20 46.39
CA GLY A 125 -79.21 -136.74 45.34
C GLY A 125 -79.61 -135.42 44.68
N LEU A 126 -80.85 -134.96 44.85
CA LEU A 126 -81.35 -133.66 44.34
C LEU A 126 -81.22 -132.57 45.41
N GLU A 127 -81.54 -132.87 46.66
CA GLU A 127 -81.43 -131.94 47.78
C GLU A 127 -79.98 -131.48 48.01
N ALA A 128 -79.00 -132.38 47.87
CA ALA A 128 -77.57 -132.04 47.94
C ALA A 128 -77.13 -131.02 46.86
N LYS A 129 -77.63 -131.15 45.62
CA LYS A 129 -77.29 -130.26 44.50
C LYS A 129 -77.86 -128.85 44.71
N ARG A 130 -79.08 -128.76 45.24
CA ARG A 130 -79.76 -127.49 45.56
C ARG A 130 -78.94 -126.65 46.54
N THR A 131 -78.40 -127.26 47.59
CA THR A 131 -77.60 -126.58 48.61
C THR A 131 -76.31 -126.00 48.04
N ALA A 132 -75.59 -126.73 47.17
CA ALA A 132 -74.35 -126.24 46.57
C ALA A 132 -74.57 -125.00 45.66
N ALA A 133 -75.66 -124.98 44.90
CA ALA A 133 -75.99 -123.85 44.02
C ALA A 133 -76.33 -122.56 44.79
N LEU A 134 -76.94 -122.69 45.98
CA LEU A 134 -77.23 -121.56 46.88
C LEU A 134 -75.95 -120.93 47.46
N THR A 135 -74.97 -121.74 47.87
CA THR A 135 -73.69 -121.22 48.43
C THR A 135 -72.92 -120.39 47.41
N ALA A 136 -72.74 -120.92 46.19
CA ALA A 136 -72.00 -120.22 45.14
C ALA A 136 -72.61 -118.85 44.75
N ALA A 137 -73.94 -118.70 44.85
CA ALA A 137 -74.60 -117.42 44.61
C ALA A 137 -74.29 -116.37 45.69
N ALA A 138 -74.09 -116.78 46.95
CA ALA A 138 -73.71 -115.87 48.02
C ALA A 138 -72.27 -115.34 47.83
N ASP A 139 -71.33 -116.22 47.50
CA ASP A 139 -69.92 -115.84 47.27
C ASP A 139 -69.77 -114.87 46.08
N ALA A 140 -70.47 -115.14 44.97
CA ALA A 140 -70.48 -114.25 43.81
C ALA A 140 -71.11 -112.87 44.11
N THR A 141 -72.07 -112.79 45.03
CA THR A 141 -72.65 -111.52 45.49
C THR A 141 -71.64 -110.68 46.26
N LYS A 142 -70.80 -111.31 47.09
CA LYS A 142 -69.76 -110.61 47.84
C LYS A 142 -68.65 -110.06 46.94
N ALA A 143 -68.11 -110.89 46.03
CA ALA A 143 -67.01 -110.50 45.16
C ALA A 143 -67.32 -109.25 44.31
N LEU A 144 -68.59 -109.06 43.93
CA LEU A 144 -69.06 -107.89 43.18
C LEU A 144 -68.95 -106.58 43.97
N ALA A 145 -69.21 -106.61 45.28
CA ALA A 145 -69.09 -105.44 46.15
C ALA A 145 -67.60 -105.04 46.32
N ASP A 146 -66.76 -106.01 46.65
CA ASP A 146 -65.31 -105.82 46.88
C ASP A 146 -64.59 -105.25 45.63
N LEU A 147 -65.05 -105.58 44.41
CA LEU A 147 -64.53 -105.01 43.15
C LEU A 147 -65.04 -103.59 42.86
N THR A 148 -66.24 -103.25 43.30
CA THR A 148 -66.85 -101.92 43.06
C THR A 148 -66.14 -100.84 43.88
N GLU A 149 -65.83 -101.12 45.15
CA GLU A 149 -65.09 -100.19 46.03
C GLU A 149 -63.66 -99.90 45.52
N GLN A 150 -63.01 -100.89 44.90
CA GLN A 150 -61.68 -100.73 44.29
C GLN A 150 -61.70 -99.81 43.07
N ARG A 151 -62.73 -99.87 42.22
CA ARG A 151 -62.89 -98.97 41.06
C ARG A 151 -62.97 -97.51 41.52
N ASP A 152 -63.88 -97.22 42.44
CA ASP A 152 -64.19 -95.85 42.87
C ASP A 152 -62.98 -95.20 43.58
N THR A 153 -62.17 -96.01 44.27
CA THR A 153 -60.90 -95.58 44.88
C THR A 153 -59.87 -95.13 43.84
N VAL A 154 -59.78 -95.78 42.68
CA VAL A 154 -58.85 -95.40 41.59
C VAL A 154 -59.34 -94.13 40.89
N GLU A 155 -60.65 -94.00 40.66
CA GLU A 155 -61.24 -92.81 40.02
C GLU A 155 -61.02 -91.55 40.87
N ALA A 156 -61.20 -91.65 42.19
CA ALA A 156 -60.95 -90.55 43.13
C ALA A 156 -59.49 -90.06 43.15
N GLN A 157 -58.51 -90.93 42.85
CA GLN A 157 -57.09 -90.56 42.79
C GLN A 157 -56.71 -89.84 41.47
N LEU A 158 -57.51 -89.99 40.42
CA LEU A 158 -57.18 -89.52 39.08
C LEU A 158 -57.43 -88.02 38.89
N GLN A 159 -58.58 -87.52 39.37
CA GLN A 159 -58.99 -86.11 39.21
C GLN A 159 -57.92 -85.07 39.63
N PRO A 160 -57.35 -85.10 40.86
CA PRO A 160 -56.42 -84.05 41.28
C PRO A 160 -55.14 -84.01 40.44
N LEU A 161 -54.69 -85.16 39.90
CA LEU A 161 -53.51 -85.23 39.04
C LEU A 161 -53.76 -84.65 37.65
N GLN A 162 -54.97 -84.85 37.10
CA GLN A 162 -55.37 -84.23 35.83
C GLN A 162 -55.48 -82.70 35.96
N THR A 163 -56.03 -82.19 37.06
CA THR A 163 -56.08 -80.75 37.34
C THR A 163 -54.67 -80.14 37.48
N GLN A 164 -53.76 -80.83 38.18
CA GLN A 164 -52.36 -80.38 38.32
C GLN A 164 -51.63 -80.35 36.97
N LEU A 165 -51.85 -81.35 36.11
CA LEU A 165 -51.24 -81.40 34.77
C LEU A 165 -51.68 -80.22 33.90
N ALA A 166 -52.98 -79.93 33.84
CA ALA A 166 -53.51 -78.79 33.08
C ALA A 166 -52.99 -77.44 33.61
N ALA A 167 -52.89 -77.28 34.94
CA ALA A 167 -52.34 -76.07 35.55
C ALA A 167 -50.84 -75.89 35.24
N ALA A 168 -50.04 -76.96 35.28
CA ALA A 168 -48.61 -76.89 34.93
C ALA A 168 -48.40 -76.53 33.45
N GLN A 169 -49.21 -77.10 32.54
CA GLN A 169 -49.20 -76.76 31.12
C GLN A 169 -49.56 -75.29 30.85
N ALA A 170 -50.58 -74.76 31.52
CA ALA A 170 -50.96 -73.34 31.40
C ALA A 170 -49.87 -72.38 31.87
N VAL A 171 -49.19 -72.69 33.00
CA VAL A 171 -48.07 -71.88 33.49
C VAL A 171 -46.87 -71.95 32.54
N SER A 172 -46.58 -73.11 31.94
CA SER A 172 -45.50 -73.23 30.95
C SER A 172 -45.74 -72.33 29.73
N ALA A 173 -46.97 -72.30 29.20
CA ALA A 173 -47.30 -71.45 28.05
C ALA A 173 -47.16 -69.94 28.38
N ALA A 174 -47.64 -69.52 29.55
CA ALA A 174 -47.52 -68.13 30.00
C ALA A 174 -46.06 -67.68 30.24
N LEU A 175 -45.17 -68.60 30.62
CA LEU A 175 -43.73 -68.32 30.75
C LEU A 175 -43.06 -68.18 29.37
N THR A 176 -43.47 -68.98 28.37
CA THR A 176 -42.98 -68.81 26.98
C THR A 176 -43.38 -67.45 26.39
N GLU A 177 -44.63 -67.03 26.58
CA GLU A 177 -45.11 -65.70 26.16
C GLU A 177 -44.33 -64.56 26.83
N GLN A 178 -43.98 -64.72 28.12
CA GLN A 178 -43.10 -63.77 28.82
C GLN A 178 -41.66 -63.77 28.31
N ALA A 179 -41.11 -64.91 27.88
CA ALA A 179 -39.78 -64.98 27.29
C ALA A 179 -39.73 -64.27 25.93
N GLU A 180 -40.73 -64.47 25.07
CA GLU A 180 -40.84 -63.77 23.77
C GLU A 180 -40.97 -62.25 23.94
N ALA A 181 -41.78 -61.80 24.92
CA ALA A 181 -41.90 -60.38 25.24
C ALA A 181 -40.60 -59.75 25.76
N VAL A 182 -39.81 -60.48 26.55
CA VAL A 182 -38.52 -59.99 27.09
C VAL A 182 -37.41 -60.02 26.03
N GLU A 183 -37.40 -60.96 25.09
CA GLU A 183 -36.47 -60.93 23.94
C GLU A 183 -36.80 -59.77 22.98
N ALA A 184 -38.08 -59.41 22.83
CA ALA A 184 -38.46 -58.20 22.08
C ALA A 184 -37.97 -56.91 22.74
N ASP A 185 -38.07 -56.79 24.08
CA ASP A 185 -37.49 -55.67 24.85
C ASP A 185 -35.96 -55.64 24.74
N ARG A 186 -35.30 -56.81 24.77
CA ARG A 186 -33.84 -56.93 24.56
C ARG A 186 -33.43 -56.41 23.19
N ALA A 187 -34.13 -56.82 22.13
CA ALA A 187 -33.86 -56.36 20.77
C ALA A 187 -34.07 -54.85 20.62
N ALA A 188 -35.12 -54.29 21.24
CA ALA A 188 -35.34 -52.85 21.28
C ALA A 188 -34.23 -52.11 22.04
N LYS A 189 -33.74 -52.66 23.15
CA LYS A 189 -32.62 -52.10 23.94
C LYS A 189 -31.29 -52.12 23.20
N GLN A 190 -30.97 -53.21 22.49
CA GLN A 190 -29.78 -53.24 21.62
C GLN A 190 -29.83 -52.13 20.57
N LEU A 191 -30.99 -51.95 19.91
CA LEU A 191 -31.16 -50.93 18.87
C LEU A 191 -31.07 -49.50 19.43
N GLN A 192 -31.50 -49.28 20.69
CA GLN A 192 -31.25 -48.02 21.42
C GLN A 192 -29.76 -47.78 21.68
N VAL A 193 -29.00 -48.80 22.09
CA VAL A 193 -27.54 -48.72 22.28
C VAL A 193 -26.82 -48.41 20.96
N ASP A 194 -27.20 -49.07 19.86
CA ASP A 194 -26.58 -48.88 18.54
C ASP A 194 -26.79 -47.45 17.99
N VAL A 195 -28.01 -46.90 18.16
CA VAL A 195 -28.32 -45.50 17.82
C VAL A 195 -27.55 -44.52 18.71
N ALA A 196 -27.49 -44.78 20.02
CA ALA A 196 -26.77 -43.92 20.97
C ALA A 196 -25.26 -43.85 20.66
N ASN A 197 -24.66 -44.96 20.18
CA ASN A 197 -23.28 -45.01 19.73
C ASN A 197 -23.02 -44.23 18.42
N GLN A 198 -23.94 -44.26 17.45
CA GLN A 198 -23.80 -43.42 16.25
C GLN A 198 -23.90 -41.92 16.58
N GLN A 199 -24.81 -41.55 17.49
CA GLN A 199 -24.91 -40.19 18.00
C GLN A 199 -23.62 -39.76 18.72
N LEU A 200 -23.02 -40.64 19.53
CA LEU A 200 -21.74 -40.38 20.19
C LEU A 200 -20.62 -40.09 19.18
N ALA A 201 -20.41 -40.98 18.20
CA ALA A 201 -19.39 -40.78 17.17
C ALA A 201 -19.59 -39.48 16.37
N THR A 202 -20.85 -39.06 16.16
CA THR A 202 -21.18 -37.78 15.52
C THR A 202 -20.81 -36.58 16.39
N LEU A 203 -21.03 -36.67 17.70
CA LEU A 203 -20.65 -35.63 18.67
C LEU A 203 -19.13 -35.56 18.86
N GLU A 204 -18.42 -36.68 18.85
CA GLU A 204 -16.96 -36.74 18.93
C GLU A 204 -16.30 -36.12 17.68
N ALA A 205 -16.85 -36.36 16.49
CA ALA A 205 -16.44 -35.68 15.27
C ALA A 205 -16.71 -34.16 15.33
N ALA A 206 -17.85 -33.73 15.88
CA ALA A 206 -18.17 -32.31 16.06
C ALA A 206 -17.25 -31.63 17.07
N ALA A 207 -16.92 -32.29 18.18
CA ALA A 207 -15.97 -31.80 19.18
C ALA A 207 -14.54 -31.70 18.62
N THR A 208 -14.14 -32.66 17.77
CA THR A 208 -12.86 -32.61 17.05
C THR A 208 -12.81 -31.40 16.12
N LYS A 209 -13.83 -31.22 15.26
CA LYS A 209 -13.90 -30.05 14.37
C LYS A 209 -13.88 -28.72 15.13
N ALA A 210 -14.59 -28.62 16.25
CA ALA A 210 -14.58 -27.41 17.08
C ALA A 210 -13.21 -27.13 17.73
N ALA A 211 -12.39 -28.16 17.99
CA ALA A 211 -11.02 -28.01 18.44
C ALA A 211 -10.10 -27.52 17.30
N ASP A 212 -10.26 -28.08 16.10
CA ASP A 212 -9.49 -27.70 14.90
C ASP A 212 -9.83 -26.25 14.45
N ASP A 213 -11.11 -25.88 14.42
CA ASP A 213 -11.57 -24.51 14.12
C ASP A 213 -10.96 -23.49 15.12
N LEU A 214 -10.94 -23.84 16.41
CA LEU A 214 -10.34 -23.02 17.47
C LEU A 214 -8.81 -22.94 17.37
N ALA A 215 -8.14 -24.03 16.99
CA ALA A 215 -6.69 -24.08 16.82
C ALA A 215 -6.25 -23.24 15.61
N GLY A 216 -6.86 -23.47 14.44
CA GLY A 216 -6.59 -22.71 13.22
C GLY A 216 -6.87 -21.20 13.40
N THR A 217 -7.91 -20.83 14.16
CA THR A 217 -8.16 -19.42 14.49
C THR A 217 -7.05 -18.80 15.35
N LYS A 218 -6.47 -19.56 16.29
CA LYS A 218 -5.32 -19.10 17.09
C LYS A 218 -4.05 -18.95 16.24
N GLU A 219 -3.81 -19.85 15.29
CA GLU A 219 -2.69 -19.72 14.34
C GLU A 219 -2.86 -18.53 13.39
N LEU A 220 -4.09 -18.29 12.89
CA LEU A 220 -4.40 -17.11 12.08
C LEU A 220 -4.22 -15.79 12.84
N ILE A 221 -4.52 -15.76 14.15
CA ILE A 221 -4.23 -14.61 15.02
C ILE A 221 -2.71 -14.43 15.16
N ALA A 222 -1.94 -15.48 15.46
CA ALA A 222 -0.49 -15.38 15.62
C ALA A 222 0.23 -14.95 14.32
N ALA A 223 -0.20 -15.48 13.17
CA ALA A 223 0.29 -15.03 11.86
C ALA A 223 -0.15 -13.59 11.55
N GLY A 224 -1.36 -13.21 11.97
CA GLY A 224 -1.88 -11.86 11.84
C GLY A 224 -1.12 -10.83 12.69
N ASP A 225 -0.74 -11.18 13.92
CA ASP A 225 0.10 -10.37 14.81
C ASP A 225 1.53 -10.20 14.26
N ALA A 226 2.13 -11.26 13.71
CA ALA A 226 3.43 -11.17 13.07
C ALA A 226 3.40 -10.27 11.80
N GLN A 227 2.33 -10.37 11.00
CA GLN A 227 2.09 -9.46 9.88
C GLN A 227 1.87 -8.01 10.35
N LEU A 228 1.11 -7.81 11.42
CA LEU A 228 0.84 -6.49 12.00
C LEU A 228 2.14 -5.82 12.47
N ALA A 229 2.98 -6.53 13.23
CA ALA A 229 4.29 -6.01 13.65
C ALA A 229 5.20 -5.65 12.47
N THR A 230 5.17 -6.45 11.39
CA THR A 230 5.93 -6.17 10.15
C THR A 230 5.41 -4.90 9.45
N LEU A 231 4.08 -4.70 9.42
CA LEU A 231 3.46 -3.51 8.85
C LEU A 231 3.73 -2.26 9.70
N THR A 232 3.73 -2.38 11.04
CA THR A 232 4.09 -1.29 11.96
C THR A 232 5.52 -0.83 11.73
N ALA A 233 6.48 -1.75 11.68
CA ALA A 233 7.88 -1.42 11.35
C ALA A 233 8.03 -0.81 9.94
N THR A 234 7.14 -1.14 9.00
CA THR A 234 7.11 -0.52 7.66
C THR A 234 6.55 0.91 7.72
N ALA A 235 5.55 1.18 8.56
CA ALA A 235 5.02 2.52 8.80
C ALA A 235 6.03 3.42 9.51
N GLU A 236 6.73 2.91 10.54
CA GLU A 236 7.83 3.61 11.23
C GLU A 236 8.96 4.01 10.26
N GLN A 237 9.34 3.12 9.33
CA GLN A 237 10.32 3.44 8.28
C GLN A 237 9.81 4.49 7.29
N ALA A 238 8.53 4.45 6.92
CA ALA A 238 7.92 5.46 6.06
C ALA A 238 7.79 6.83 6.77
N GLU A 239 7.58 6.84 8.08
CA GLU A 239 7.54 8.06 8.91
C GLU A 239 8.92 8.70 8.98
N ALA A 240 9.97 7.90 9.27
CA ALA A 240 11.35 8.36 9.24
C ALA A 240 11.74 8.92 7.85
N ALA A 241 11.35 8.24 6.76
CA ALA A 241 11.61 8.71 5.40
C ALA A 241 10.87 10.03 5.07
N ALA A 242 9.62 10.20 5.51
CA ALA A 242 8.87 11.43 5.35
C ALA A 242 9.47 12.59 6.17
N ALA A 243 9.94 12.32 7.40
CA ALA A 243 10.63 13.29 8.24
C ALA A 243 11.96 13.75 7.62
N THR A 244 12.81 12.83 7.15
CA THR A 244 14.05 13.16 6.44
C THR A 244 13.78 13.97 5.16
N ALA A 245 12.76 13.61 4.38
CA ALA A 245 12.38 14.39 3.21
C ALA A 245 11.92 15.82 3.56
N ALA A 246 11.28 16.02 4.71
CA ALA A 246 10.83 17.34 5.17
C ALA A 246 12.01 18.20 5.67
N GLU A 247 12.98 17.59 6.34
CA GLU A 247 14.22 18.23 6.78
C GLU A 247 15.04 18.70 5.56
N VAL A 248 15.25 17.84 4.56
CA VAL A 248 16.00 18.19 3.33
C VAL A 248 15.28 19.27 2.50
N VAL A 249 13.94 19.28 2.44
CA VAL A 249 13.20 20.42 1.86
C VAL A 249 13.46 21.71 2.65
N THR A 250 13.48 21.65 3.97
CA THR A 250 13.73 22.83 4.83
C THR A 250 15.15 23.39 4.65
N GLU A 251 16.17 22.53 4.55
CA GLU A 251 17.54 22.94 4.22
C GLU A 251 17.62 23.61 2.83
N ALA A 252 16.95 23.03 1.84
CA ALA A 252 16.90 23.57 0.49
C ALA A 252 16.15 24.92 0.38
N GLU A 253 15.13 25.15 1.23
CA GLU A 253 14.47 26.46 1.38
C GLU A 253 15.43 27.50 2.01
N ALA A 254 16.23 27.12 2.98
CA ALA A 254 17.22 28.00 3.61
C ALA A 254 18.34 28.39 2.63
N GLU A 255 18.85 27.45 1.82
CA GLU A 255 19.83 27.73 0.78
C GLU A 255 19.25 28.63 -0.34
N LEU A 256 17.97 28.44 -0.70
CA LEU A 256 17.29 29.34 -1.64
C LEU A 256 17.22 30.78 -1.09
N GLN A 257 16.95 30.97 0.21
CA GLN A 257 17.00 32.30 0.84
C GLN A 257 18.42 32.89 0.82
N ARG A 258 19.46 32.08 1.09
CA ARG A 258 20.86 32.51 1.03
C ARG A 258 21.26 32.97 -0.37
N LEU A 259 20.86 32.24 -1.41
CA LEU A 259 21.11 32.59 -2.82
C LEU A 259 20.35 33.86 -3.23
N VAL A 260 19.09 34.03 -2.82
CA VAL A 260 18.31 35.27 -3.04
C VAL A 260 18.97 36.49 -2.38
N ALA A 261 19.48 36.35 -1.16
CA ALA A 261 20.24 37.41 -0.50
C ALA A 261 21.54 37.72 -1.27
N SER A 262 22.26 36.71 -1.74
CA SER A 262 23.49 36.87 -2.53
C SER A 262 23.25 37.58 -3.87
N GLY A 263 22.17 37.23 -4.59
CA GLY A 263 21.80 37.90 -5.84
C GLY A 263 21.33 39.34 -5.63
N THR A 264 20.67 39.61 -4.50
CA THR A 264 20.28 40.97 -4.10
C THR A 264 21.52 41.84 -3.82
N ALA A 265 22.55 41.28 -3.17
CA ALA A 265 23.81 41.98 -2.93
C ALA A 265 24.57 42.28 -4.25
N ALA A 266 24.64 41.30 -5.17
CA ALA A 266 25.26 41.49 -6.47
C ALA A 266 24.57 42.60 -7.31
N GLN A 267 23.23 42.65 -7.28
CA GLN A 267 22.47 43.73 -7.94
C GLN A 267 22.79 45.09 -7.32
N ALA A 268 22.82 45.20 -5.99
CA ALA A 268 23.14 46.45 -5.30
C ALA A 268 24.57 46.95 -5.61
N GLU A 269 25.53 46.06 -5.83
CA GLU A 269 26.89 46.42 -6.24
C GLU A 269 26.95 46.91 -7.69
N LEU A 270 26.22 46.27 -8.61
CA LEU A 270 26.04 46.72 -9.99
C LEU A 270 25.38 48.12 -10.06
N ASP A 271 24.30 48.32 -9.31
CA ASP A 271 23.58 49.61 -9.22
C ASP A 271 24.50 50.71 -8.66
N ALA A 272 25.24 50.42 -7.58
CA ALA A 272 26.21 51.34 -6.99
C ALA A 272 27.34 51.70 -7.97
N GLN A 273 27.78 50.76 -8.82
CA GLN A 273 28.78 51.04 -9.86
C GLN A 273 28.23 51.97 -10.95
N GLN A 274 26.98 51.79 -11.37
CA GLN A 274 26.31 52.67 -12.34
C GLN A 274 26.12 54.11 -11.79
N VAL A 275 25.86 54.24 -10.49
CA VAL A 275 25.84 55.56 -9.80
C VAL A 275 27.22 56.22 -9.82
N LYS A 276 28.31 55.48 -9.55
CA LYS A 276 29.69 56.02 -9.65
C LYS A 276 30.00 56.52 -11.07
N ILE A 277 29.64 55.76 -12.10
CA ILE A 277 29.86 56.15 -13.51
C ILE A 277 29.07 57.42 -13.85
N THR A 278 27.83 57.53 -13.37
CA THR A 278 26.98 58.72 -13.57
C THR A 278 27.59 59.96 -12.91
N ALA A 279 28.06 59.85 -11.66
CA ALA A 279 28.76 60.93 -10.98
C ALA A 279 30.07 61.30 -11.69
N ALA A 280 30.87 60.32 -12.12
CA ALA A 280 32.12 60.55 -12.83
C ALA A 280 31.93 61.28 -14.16
N LYS A 281 30.83 60.99 -14.89
CA LYS A 281 30.46 61.71 -16.13
C LYS A 281 29.99 63.14 -15.88
N ALA A 282 29.32 63.42 -14.76
CA ALA A 282 28.99 64.78 -14.36
C ALA A 282 30.24 65.60 -14.00
N THR A 283 31.22 64.99 -13.32
CA THR A 283 32.54 65.60 -13.08
C THR A 283 33.29 65.88 -14.39
N LEU A 284 33.29 64.93 -15.35
CA LEU A 284 33.91 65.12 -16.65
C LEU A 284 33.35 66.35 -17.38
N SER A 285 32.02 66.47 -17.49
CA SER A 285 31.37 67.60 -18.16
C SER A 285 31.70 68.95 -17.51
N THR A 286 31.97 68.96 -16.20
CA THR A 286 32.42 70.17 -15.49
C THR A 286 33.86 70.53 -15.89
N LEU A 287 34.77 69.55 -15.88
CA LEU A 287 36.17 69.74 -16.27
C LEU A 287 36.33 70.12 -17.74
N GLU A 288 35.52 69.55 -18.64
CA GLU A 288 35.50 69.92 -20.06
C GLU A 288 35.11 71.40 -20.23
N GLY A 289 34.07 71.85 -19.52
CA GLY A 289 33.67 73.26 -19.52
C GLY A 289 34.70 74.22 -18.90
N ASP A 290 35.56 73.77 -17.98
CA ASP A 290 36.66 74.56 -17.44
C ASP A 290 37.89 74.57 -18.36
N ALA A 291 38.19 73.46 -19.04
CA ALA A 291 39.21 73.39 -20.08
C ALA A 291 38.88 74.30 -21.28
N GLU A 292 37.61 74.36 -21.71
CA GLU A 292 37.15 75.31 -22.73
C GLU A 292 37.39 76.77 -22.31
N LYS A 293 37.07 77.14 -21.06
CA LYS A 293 37.32 78.50 -20.53
C LYS A 293 38.81 78.83 -20.52
N ALA A 294 39.67 77.89 -20.12
CA ALA A 294 41.12 78.08 -20.09
C ALA A 294 41.70 78.25 -21.52
N ALA A 295 41.28 77.42 -22.47
CA ALA A 295 41.67 77.53 -23.87
C ALA A 295 41.19 78.85 -24.51
N ALA A 296 39.96 79.29 -24.18
CA ALA A 296 39.44 80.58 -24.61
C ALA A 296 40.23 81.76 -24.01
N ALA A 297 40.66 81.67 -22.74
CA ALA A 297 41.49 82.68 -22.10
C ALA A 297 42.88 82.81 -22.75
N VAL A 298 43.54 81.69 -23.08
CA VAL A 298 44.79 81.66 -23.86
C VAL A 298 44.58 82.32 -25.23
N THR A 299 43.52 81.96 -25.93
CA THR A 299 43.19 82.48 -27.27
C THR A 299 42.94 83.99 -27.24
N ALA A 300 42.16 84.48 -26.27
CA ALA A 300 41.91 85.91 -26.08
C ALA A 300 43.19 86.67 -25.72
N LYS A 301 44.09 86.07 -24.92
CA LYS A 301 45.38 86.68 -24.58
C LYS A 301 46.30 86.79 -25.78
N GLN A 302 46.36 85.76 -26.61
CA GLN A 302 47.14 85.75 -27.86
C GLN A 302 46.63 86.82 -28.83
N ALA A 303 45.31 86.96 -28.99
CA ALA A 303 44.71 88.03 -29.79
C ALA A 303 45.06 89.44 -29.26
N GLY A 304 45.09 89.61 -27.93
CA GLY A 304 45.55 90.84 -27.29
C GLY A 304 47.02 91.18 -27.60
N ILE A 305 47.92 90.19 -27.56
CA ILE A 305 49.34 90.36 -27.93
C ILE A 305 49.47 90.78 -29.40
N THR A 306 48.77 90.10 -30.31
CA THR A 306 48.79 90.43 -31.75
C THR A 306 48.29 91.86 -32.02
N LYS A 307 47.23 92.30 -31.31
CA LYS A 307 46.75 93.68 -31.39
C LYS A 307 47.79 94.67 -30.87
N ALA A 308 48.39 94.39 -29.71
CA ALA A 308 49.41 95.27 -29.12
C ALA A 308 50.65 95.42 -30.01
N GLN A 309 51.06 94.35 -30.71
CA GLN A 309 52.14 94.37 -31.70
C GLN A 309 51.84 95.32 -32.89
N GLY A 310 50.62 95.30 -33.42
CA GLY A 310 50.20 96.20 -34.50
C GLY A 310 50.15 97.67 -34.07
N GLU A 311 49.65 97.94 -32.86
CA GLU A 311 49.63 99.28 -32.28
C GLU A 311 51.06 99.80 -32.01
N LEU A 312 51.96 98.95 -31.48
CA LEU A 312 53.37 99.28 -31.25
C LEU A 312 54.09 99.64 -32.56
N SER A 313 53.92 98.84 -33.61
CA SER A 313 54.50 99.11 -34.94
C SER A 313 54.02 100.45 -35.52
N THR A 314 52.74 100.77 -35.33
CA THR A 314 52.16 102.07 -35.73
C THR A 314 52.79 103.24 -34.96
N LEU A 315 52.98 103.09 -33.64
CA LEU A 315 53.63 104.11 -32.82
C LEU A 315 55.12 104.30 -33.17
N GLN A 316 55.83 103.22 -33.51
CA GLN A 316 57.22 103.28 -33.98
C GLN A 316 57.34 104.02 -35.32
N ALA A 317 56.43 103.79 -36.26
CA ALA A 317 56.37 104.54 -37.52
C ALA A 317 56.11 106.05 -37.28
N ASN A 318 55.23 106.39 -36.34
CA ASN A 318 54.98 107.78 -35.95
C ASN A 318 56.20 108.44 -35.29
N ALA A 319 56.93 107.72 -34.42
CA ALA A 319 58.15 108.22 -33.78
C ALA A 319 59.26 108.50 -34.80
N ASN A 320 59.48 107.58 -35.75
CA ASN A 320 60.42 107.77 -36.86
C ASN A 320 60.03 108.99 -37.71
N THR A 321 58.75 109.12 -38.07
CA THR A 321 58.24 110.26 -38.86
C THR A 321 58.48 111.61 -38.16
N ALA A 322 58.32 111.66 -36.84
CA ALA A 322 58.62 112.86 -36.05
C ALA A 322 60.12 113.17 -36.00
N ALA A 323 60.97 112.15 -35.88
CA ALA A 323 62.44 112.29 -35.87
C ALA A 323 62.99 112.72 -37.23
N ASP A 324 62.44 112.20 -38.33
CA ASP A 324 62.76 112.61 -39.70
C ASP A 324 62.36 114.08 -39.94
N ALA A 325 61.19 114.50 -39.47
CA ALA A 325 60.74 115.89 -39.56
C ALA A 325 61.64 116.86 -38.78
N LEU A 326 62.05 116.48 -37.56
CA LEU A 326 63.02 117.24 -36.76
C LEU A 326 64.40 117.32 -37.44
N THR A 327 64.86 116.21 -38.02
CA THR A 327 66.13 116.13 -38.76
C THR A 327 66.11 117.00 -40.02
N ALA A 328 65.04 116.94 -40.81
CA ALA A 328 64.85 117.77 -42.00
C ALA A 328 64.84 119.27 -41.64
N LYS A 329 64.15 119.68 -40.56
CA LYS A 329 64.15 121.06 -40.11
C LYS A 329 65.51 121.52 -39.57
N THR A 330 66.25 120.64 -38.93
CA THR A 330 67.64 120.91 -38.52
C THR A 330 68.54 121.14 -39.75
N ALA A 331 68.38 120.35 -40.82
CA ALA A 331 69.10 120.55 -42.07
C ALA A 331 68.70 121.84 -42.81
N GLU A 332 67.41 122.21 -42.81
CA GLU A 332 66.95 123.51 -43.33
C GLU A 332 67.62 124.69 -42.60
N ILE A 333 67.72 124.63 -41.26
CA ILE A 333 68.40 125.64 -40.44
C ILE A 333 69.88 125.72 -40.80
N THR A 334 70.59 124.59 -40.87
CA THR A 334 72.02 124.55 -41.24
C THR A 334 72.26 125.15 -42.62
N LYS A 335 71.42 124.83 -43.61
CA LYS A 335 71.48 125.44 -44.95
C LYS A 335 71.22 126.94 -44.88
N ALA A 336 70.19 127.37 -44.17
CA ALA A 336 69.83 128.78 -44.04
C ALA A 336 70.92 129.61 -43.33
N GLN A 337 71.65 129.02 -42.38
CA GLN A 337 72.81 129.62 -41.73
C GLN A 337 74.01 129.77 -42.68
N SER A 338 74.28 128.76 -43.53
CA SER A 338 75.33 128.85 -44.56
C SER A 338 75.04 129.92 -45.63
N GLU A 339 73.78 130.01 -46.07
CA GLU A 339 73.31 131.09 -46.95
C GLU A 339 73.44 132.47 -46.28
N LEU A 340 73.09 132.59 -44.99
CA LEU A 340 73.29 133.81 -44.21
C LEU A 340 74.76 134.22 -44.12
N THR A 341 75.67 133.29 -43.85
CA THR A 341 77.13 133.56 -43.83
C THR A 341 77.63 134.06 -45.19
N THR A 342 77.09 133.53 -46.28
CA THR A 342 77.42 133.98 -47.65
C THR A 342 76.93 135.42 -47.88
N LEU A 343 75.67 135.71 -47.54
CA LEU A 343 75.09 137.06 -47.66
C LEU A 343 75.82 138.09 -46.79
N GLN A 344 76.28 137.70 -45.59
CA GLN A 344 77.10 138.56 -44.73
C GLN A 344 78.47 138.87 -45.35
N ALA A 345 79.09 137.89 -46.03
CA ALA A 345 80.34 138.12 -46.76
C ALA A 345 80.14 139.04 -47.98
N ASP A 346 79.01 138.94 -48.69
CA ASP A 346 78.69 139.83 -49.80
C ASP A 346 78.31 141.25 -49.36
N ALA A 347 77.57 141.40 -48.25
CA ALA A 347 77.34 142.69 -47.60
C ALA A 347 78.66 143.35 -47.18
N LYS A 348 79.62 142.58 -46.65
CA LYS A 348 80.97 143.09 -46.37
C LYS A 348 81.70 143.52 -47.65
N LYS A 349 81.69 142.74 -48.73
CA LYS A 349 82.30 143.13 -50.02
C LYS A 349 81.71 144.46 -50.54
N ALA A 350 80.39 144.63 -50.43
CA ALA A 350 79.72 145.87 -50.83
C ALA A 350 80.15 147.06 -49.95
N ALA A 351 80.27 146.87 -48.63
CA ALA A 351 80.76 147.90 -47.72
C ALA A 351 82.22 148.29 -47.99
N ASP A 352 83.10 147.29 -48.20
CA ASP A 352 84.50 147.50 -48.56
C ASP A 352 84.63 148.24 -49.92
N ALA A 353 83.75 147.95 -50.89
CA ALA A 353 83.71 148.62 -52.19
C ALA A 353 83.24 150.09 -52.09
N VAL A 354 82.20 150.37 -51.29
CA VAL A 354 81.78 151.76 -50.97
C VAL A 354 82.96 152.52 -50.34
N ALA A 355 83.58 151.96 -49.30
CA ALA A 355 84.71 152.58 -48.61
C ALA A 355 85.92 152.83 -49.53
N ALA A 356 86.24 151.88 -50.42
CA ALA A 356 87.31 152.03 -51.41
C ALA A 356 87.01 153.14 -52.43
N ASN A 357 85.75 153.29 -52.86
CA ASN A 357 85.36 154.37 -53.77
C ASN A 357 85.41 155.74 -53.08
N THR A 358 84.98 155.84 -51.81
CA THR A 358 85.13 157.04 -50.98
C THR A 358 86.60 157.42 -50.82
N ALA A 359 87.48 156.46 -50.50
CA ALA A 359 88.92 156.69 -50.35
C ALA A 359 89.58 157.18 -51.66
N LYS A 360 89.25 156.57 -52.82
CA LYS A 360 89.71 157.03 -54.13
C LYS A 360 89.25 158.46 -54.43
N THR A 361 87.98 158.77 -54.16
CA THR A 361 87.42 160.12 -54.39
C THR A 361 88.17 161.17 -53.56
N ALA A 362 88.49 160.86 -52.30
CA ALA A 362 89.29 161.74 -51.44
C ALA A 362 90.73 161.95 -51.96
N ALA A 363 91.39 160.88 -52.40
CA ALA A 363 92.75 160.95 -52.96
C ALA A 363 92.82 161.80 -54.24
N VAL A 364 91.91 161.55 -55.21
CA VAL A 364 91.85 162.31 -56.47
C VAL A 364 91.54 163.79 -56.21
N ASN A 365 90.68 164.11 -55.23
CA ASN A 365 90.42 165.49 -54.84
C ASN A 365 91.66 166.19 -54.25
N ALA A 366 92.50 165.48 -53.49
CA ALA A 366 93.76 166.02 -52.99
C ALA A 366 94.78 166.28 -54.13
N GLU A 367 94.84 165.39 -55.13
CA GLU A 367 95.66 165.57 -56.33
C GLU A 367 95.19 166.76 -57.18
N VAL A 368 93.88 166.97 -57.32
CA VAL A 368 93.28 168.16 -57.95
C VAL A 368 93.76 169.44 -57.25
N THR A 369 93.67 169.52 -55.92
CA THR A 369 94.14 170.70 -55.15
C THR A 369 95.65 170.92 -55.29
N ALA A 370 96.45 169.84 -55.35
CA ALA A 370 97.90 169.95 -55.55
C ALA A 370 98.26 170.51 -56.93
N LEU A 371 97.57 170.08 -57.99
CA LEU A 371 97.77 170.58 -59.36
C LEU A 371 97.35 172.04 -59.49
N GLU A 372 96.22 172.44 -58.90
CA GLU A 372 95.76 173.84 -58.87
C GLU A 372 96.79 174.77 -58.23
N LYS A 373 97.44 174.33 -57.14
CA LYS A 373 98.55 175.07 -56.53
C LYS A 373 99.75 175.19 -57.48
N GLN A 374 100.18 174.09 -58.10
CA GLN A 374 101.33 174.12 -59.02
C GLN A 374 101.09 175.05 -60.23
N ILE A 375 99.86 175.12 -60.74
CA ILE A 375 99.46 176.07 -61.79
C ILE A 375 99.59 177.51 -61.30
N ALA A 376 99.15 177.82 -60.07
CA ALA A 376 99.30 179.16 -59.49
C ALA A 376 100.78 179.56 -59.33
N ASP A 377 101.60 178.68 -58.75
CA ASP A 377 103.04 178.90 -58.54
C ASP A 377 103.77 179.17 -59.88
N LYS A 378 103.41 178.44 -60.95
CA LYS A 378 104.00 178.64 -62.29
C LYS A 378 103.55 179.95 -62.96
N ASN A 379 102.29 180.36 -62.80
CA ASN A 379 101.80 181.64 -63.31
C ASN A 379 102.46 182.85 -62.60
N ALA A 380 102.78 182.71 -61.30
CA ALA A 380 103.57 183.72 -60.59
C ALA A 380 104.99 183.85 -61.18
N ALA A 381 105.65 182.73 -61.50
CA ALA A 381 106.97 182.74 -62.14
C ALA A 381 106.95 183.37 -63.56
N ILE A 382 105.91 183.11 -64.37
CA ILE A 382 105.70 183.78 -65.66
C ILE A 382 105.59 185.30 -65.48
N THR A 383 104.88 185.74 -64.46
CA THR A 383 104.67 187.18 -64.18
C THR A 383 106.00 187.85 -63.78
N ALA A 384 106.80 187.22 -62.93
CA ALA A 384 108.13 187.72 -62.56
C ALA A 384 109.07 187.80 -63.77
N LYS A 385 109.11 186.75 -64.62
CA LYS A 385 109.99 186.71 -65.80
C LYS A 385 109.64 187.76 -66.86
N LYS A 386 108.36 188.13 -67.01
CA LYS A 386 107.96 189.28 -67.87
C LYS A 386 108.49 190.62 -67.33
N ALA A 387 108.55 190.80 -66.00
CA ALA A 387 109.11 192.00 -65.40
C ALA A 387 110.65 192.07 -65.56
N GLU A 388 111.36 190.94 -65.42
CA GLU A 388 112.79 190.83 -65.76
C GLU A 388 113.05 191.21 -67.23
N GLN A 389 112.25 190.67 -68.16
CA GLN A 389 112.39 190.93 -69.59
C GLN A 389 112.24 192.42 -69.90
N LYS A 390 111.14 193.05 -69.43
CA LYS A 390 110.92 194.48 -69.68
C LYS A 390 112.04 195.35 -69.11
N LYS A 391 112.55 195.04 -67.92
CA LYS A 391 113.68 195.79 -67.35
C LYS A 391 114.92 195.72 -68.25
N ALA A 392 115.24 194.55 -68.82
CA ALA A 392 116.36 194.41 -69.74
C ALA A 392 116.14 195.15 -71.07
N GLU A 393 114.90 195.22 -71.57
CA GLU A 393 114.51 196.02 -72.74
C GLU A 393 114.68 197.53 -72.51
N ASP A 394 114.25 198.04 -71.35
CA ASP A 394 114.40 199.45 -70.98
C ASP A 394 115.88 199.83 -70.80
N GLU A 395 116.69 198.95 -70.20
CA GLU A 395 118.15 199.12 -70.07
C GLU A 395 118.88 199.10 -71.42
N LEU A 396 118.46 198.22 -72.35
CA LEU A 396 118.99 198.15 -73.71
C LEU A 396 118.79 199.46 -74.49
N ALA A 397 117.60 200.07 -74.38
CA ALA A 397 117.29 201.33 -75.03
C ALA A 397 118.14 202.50 -74.50
N ALA A 398 118.38 202.55 -73.18
CA ALA A 398 119.24 203.57 -72.57
C ALA A 398 120.70 203.47 -73.07
N LEU A 399 121.22 202.25 -73.23
CA LEU A 399 122.55 202.01 -73.77
C LEU A 399 122.67 202.43 -75.24
N GLN A 400 121.67 202.13 -76.07
CA GLN A 400 121.63 202.56 -77.49
C GLN A 400 121.64 204.10 -77.62
N ALA A 401 120.94 204.81 -76.73
CA ALA A 401 121.01 206.28 -76.66
C ALA A 401 122.43 206.76 -76.26
N ARG A 402 123.07 206.13 -75.27
CA ARG A 402 124.43 206.48 -74.83
C ARG A 402 125.48 206.25 -75.93
N LYS A 403 125.37 205.15 -76.70
CA LYS A 403 126.21 204.88 -77.88
C LYS A 403 126.14 206.05 -78.86
N THR A 404 124.91 206.44 -79.22
CA THR A 404 124.62 207.50 -80.20
C THR A 404 125.20 208.86 -79.77
N PHE A 405 125.15 209.17 -78.47
CA PHE A 405 125.79 210.37 -77.92
C PHE A 405 127.32 210.35 -78.07
N LEU A 406 127.96 209.22 -77.76
CA LEU A 406 129.41 209.07 -77.81
C LEU A 406 129.96 209.17 -79.24
N ASP A 407 129.33 208.48 -80.21
CA ASP A 407 129.68 208.60 -81.64
C ASP A 407 129.68 210.07 -82.12
N GLY A 408 128.69 210.86 -81.68
CA GLY A 408 128.56 212.27 -82.01
C GLY A 408 129.70 213.13 -81.44
N GLU A 409 130.01 212.97 -80.16
CA GLU A 409 130.99 213.83 -79.49
C GLU A 409 132.46 213.47 -79.82
N ILE A 410 132.75 212.18 -80.09
CA ILE A 410 134.00 211.74 -80.74
C ILE A 410 134.21 212.51 -82.06
N THR A 411 133.16 212.57 -82.87
CA THR A 411 133.18 213.23 -84.18
C THR A 411 133.37 214.74 -84.04
N ARG A 412 132.68 215.38 -83.08
CA ARG A 412 132.80 216.82 -82.80
C ARG A 412 134.22 217.21 -82.37
N LEU A 413 134.86 216.41 -81.51
CA LEU A 413 136.21 216.68 -81.03
C LEU A 413 137.29 216.51 -82.11
N LYS A 414 137.12 215.59 -83.06
CA LYS A 414 138.07 215.39 -84.18
C LYS A 414 138.15 216.57 -85.16
N ALA A 415 137.12 217.42 -85.23
CA ALA A 415 136.98 218.43 -86.28
C ALA A 415 137.77 219.75 -86.06
N ILE A 416 138.20 220.05 -84.84
CA ILE A 416 138.79 221.35 -84.50
C ILE A 416 140.29 221.37 -84.84
N ASN A 417 140.72 222.29 -85.70
CA ASN A 417 142.11 222.37 -86.16
C ASN A 417 142.71 223.78 -85.91
N GLY A 418 143.83 223.83 -85.20
CA GLY A 418 144.39 225.06 -84.61
C GLY A 418 144.49 225.01 -83.09
N GLY A 419 145.17 226.01 -82.52
CA GLY A 419 145.53 226.10 -81.09
C GLY A 419 146.99 225.77 -80.79
N SER A 420 147.41 226.09 -79.56
CA SER A 420 148.71 225.74 -79.00
C SER A 420 148.90 224.21 -78.90
N LYS A 421 150.12 223.76 -78.57
CA LYS A 421 150.45 222.33 -78.52
C LYS A 421 149.55 221.55 -77.54
N GLY A 422 149.35 222.07 -76.32
CA GLY A 422 148.55 221.41 -75.28
C GLY A 422 147.06 221.28 -75.63
N GLU A 423 146.49 222.24 -76.37
CA GLU A 423 145.07 222.22 -76.76
C GLU A 423 144.73 221.11 -77.77
N ARG A 424 145.72 220.62 -78.52
CA ARG A 424 145.56 219.45 -79.40
C ARG A 424 145.75 218.15 -78.65
N GLU A 425 146.70 218.09 -77.72
CA GLU A 425 147.00 216.91 -76.90
C GLU A 425 145.82 216.56 -75.97
N ALA A 426 145.21 217.55 -75.32
CA ALA A 426 144.00 217.34 -74.51
C ALA A 426 142.79 216.82 -75.33
N ARG A 427 142.62 217.33 -76.56
CA ARG A 427 141.51 216.96 -77.46
C ARG A 427 141.62 215.51 -77.93
N ALA A 428 142.84 215.07 -78.26
CA ALA A 428 143.12 213.68 -78.63
C ALA A 428 142.85 212.71 -77.46
N ALA A 429 143.20 213.07 -76.23
CA ALA A 429 142.91 212.26 -75.05
C ALA A 429 141.39 212.10 -74.81
N GLN A 430 140.60 213.16 -75.00
CA GLN A 430 139.15 213.11 -74.81
C GLN A 430 138.43 212.27 -75.89
N ILE A 431 138.93 212.28 -77.13
CA ILE A 431 138.48 211.36 -78.20
C ILE A 431 138.67 209.90 -77.78
N ALA A 432 139.89 209.54 -77.36
CA ALA A 432 140.20 208.16 -76.98
C ALA A 432 139.37 207.67 -75.78
N ALA A 433 139.05 208.56 -74.83
CA ALA A 433 138.18 208.25 -73.70
C ALA A 433 136.75 207.87 -74.15
N TYR A 434 136.14 208.65 -75.07
CA TYR A 434 134.82 208.32 -75.59
C TYR A 434 134.82 207.09 -76.52
N GLU A 435 135.89 206.84 -77.29
CA GLU A 435 136.04 205.62 -78.10
C GLU A 435 136.11 204.36 -77.22
N ALA A 436 136.75 204.44 -76.05
CA ALA A 436 136.74 203.36 -75.05
C ALA A 436 135.35 203.14 -74.42
N GLU A 437 134.65 204.24 -74.08
CA GLU A 437 133.28 204.16 -73.54
C GLU A 437 132.30 203.57 -74.57
N LEU A 438 132.41 203.95 -75.85
CA LEU A 438 131.58 203.46 -76.95
C LEU A 438 131.68 201.93 -77.09
N ASN A 439 132.89 201.38 -77.00
CA ASN A 439 133.12 199.94 -77.03
C ASN A 439 132.49 199.22 -75.83
N THR A 440 132.57 199.82 -74.63
CA THR A 440 131.92 199.27 -73.42
C THR A 440 130.40 199.22 -73.58
N VAL A 441 129.81 200.29 -74.12
CA VAL A 441 128.36 200.37 -74.37
C VAL A 441 127.92 199.37 -75.44
N ASN A 442 128.71 199.16 -76.51
CA ASN A 442 128.41 198.14 -77.52
C ASN A 442 128.37 196.71 -76.93
N THR A 443 129.31 196.37 -76.03
CA THR A 443 129.29 195.07 -75.32
C THR A 443 128.01 194.94 -74.48
N GLN A 444 127.66 195.95 -73.69
CA GLN A 444 126.47 195.93 -72.84
C GLN A 444 125.16 195.82 -73.66
N ILE A 445 125.09 196.40 -74.86
CA ILE A 445 123.98 196.23 -75.81
C ILE A 445 123.86 194.77 -76.25
N THR A 446 124.98 194.11 -76.58
CA THR A 446 125.00 192.69 -76.94
C THR A 446 124.53 191.82 -75.77
N ASP A 447 125.09 192.03 -74.56
CA ASP A 447 124.72 191.28 -73.35
C ASP A 447 123.22 191.41 -73.03
N LYS A 448 122.66 192.63 -73.10
CA LYS A 448 121.23 192.87 -72.86
C LYS A 448 120.34 192.22 -73.91
N THR A 449 120.74 192.26 -75.18
CA THR A 449 120.03 191.58 -76.27
C THR A 449 119.99 190.06 -76.03
N THR A 450 121.11 189.47 -75.60
CA THR A 450 121.18 188.06 -75.21
C THR A 450 120.32 187.75 -73.97
N GLN A 451 120.32 188.63 -72.95
CA GLN A 451 119.49 188.47 -71.76
C GLN A 451 117.98 188.43 -72.09
N ILE A 452 117.50 189.34 -72.93
CA ILE A 452 116.09 189.39 -73.36
C ILE A 452 115.69 188.11 -74.11
N SER A 453 116.57 187.61 -74.99
CA SER A 453 116.34 186.36 -75.72
C SER A 453 116.21 185.15 -74.78
N GLY A 454 117.08 185.05 -73.76
CA GLY A 454 116.99 184.02 -72.73
C GLY A 454 115.69 184.08 -71.93
N LEU A 455 115.26 185.28 -71.52
CA LEU A 455 114.02 185.48 -70.75
C LEU A 455 112.76 185.14 -71.55
N SER A 456 112.77 185.37 -72.87
CA SER A 456 111.71 184.89 -73.79
C SER A 456 111.66 183.35 -73.85
N GLY A 457 112.82 182.68 -73.80
CA GLY A 457 112.93 181.22 -73.68
C GLY A 457 112.39 180.67 -72.36
N ASP A 458 112.74 181.30 -71.23
CA ASP A 458 112.20 180.98 -69.89
C ASP A 458 110.66 181.05 -69.91
N LEU A 459 110.10 182.13 -70.45
CA LEU A 459 108.65 182.36 -70.51
C LEU A 459 107.92 181.32 -71.35
N LYS A 460 108.46 180.97 -72.53
CA LYS A 460 107.88 179.92 -73.37
C LYS A 460 107.91 178.55 -72.69
N THR A 461 108.97 178.28 -71.92
CA THR A 461 109.13 177.03 -71.15
C THR A 461 108.14 176.95 -69.99
N LEU A 462 107.94 178.05 -69.26
CA LEU A 462 106.96 178.13 -68.18
C LEU A 462 105.52 178.03 -68.68
N GLN A 463 105.18 178.64 -69.82
CA GLN A 463 103.84 178.51 -70.40
C GLN A 463 103.50 177.06 -70.72
N ALA A 464 104.41 176.33 -71.38
CA ALA A 464 104.20 174.90 -71.69
C ALA A 464 104.03 174.03 -70.42
N GLN A 465 104.66 174.41 -69.29
CA GLN A 465 104.45 173.74 -68.00
C GLN A 465 103.06 174.03 -67.42
N VAL A 466 102.55 175.26 -67.52
CA VAL A 466 101.17 175.61 -67.13
C VAL A 466 100.15 174.83 -67.97
N ASP A 467 100.33 174.77 -69.28
CA ASP A 467 99.41 174.07 -70.19
C ASP A 467 99.39 172.56 -69.92
N SER A 468 100.55 171.95 -69.62
CA SER A 468 100.64 170.54 -69.21
C SER A 468 99.93 170.25 -67.89
N LEU A 469 100.09 171.11 -66.88
CA LEU A 469 99.42 170.95 -65.58
C LEU A 469 97.90 171.14 -65.70
N ASN A 470 97.43 172.07 -66.53
CA ASN A 470 96.01 172.23 -66.83
C ASN A 470 95.40 170.96 -67.46
N GLY A 471 96.14 170.29 -68.35
CA GLY A 471 95.72 168.98 -68.91
C GLY A 471 95.57 167.91 -67.83
N GLN A 472 96.56 167.78 -66.94
CA GLN A 472 96.50 166.84 -65.82
C GLN A 472 95.33 167.14 -64.86
N LEU A 473 95.09 168.42 -64.58
CA LEU A 473 93.98 168.88 -63.74
C LEU A 473 92.61 168.52 -64.35
N ALA A 474 92.45 168.68 -65.66
CA ALA A 474 91.23 168.29 -66.36
C ALA A 474 90.97 166.78 -66.27
N THR A 475 92.00 165.95 -66.48
CA THR A 475 91.91 164.49 -66.30
C THR A 475 91.50 164.12 -64.87
N LYS A 476 92.11 164.75 -63.85
CA LYS A 476 91.81 164.44 -62.44
C LYS A 476 90.41 164.90 -62.00
N LYS A 477 89.90 166.02 -62.54
CA LYS A 477 88.50 166.42 -62.32
C LYS A 477 87.50 165.45 -62.98
N ALA A 478 87.82 164.92 -64.15
CA ALA A 478 87.00 163.87 -64.79
C ALA A 478 87.02 162.55 -64.00
N GLU A 479 88.17 162.15 -63.46
CA GLU A 479 88.31 160.96 -62.59
C GLU A 479 87.47 161.09 -61.31
N SER A 480 87.51 162.25 -60.63
CA SER A 480 86.68 162.51 -59.45
C SER A 480 85.18 162.44 -59.76
N ALA A 481 84.73 163.01 -60.88
CA ALA A 481 83.33 162.94 -61.31
C ALA A 481 82.88 161.49 -61.59
N ALA A 482 83.73 160.66 -62.21
CA ALA A 482 83.42 159.25 -62.45
C ALA A 482 83.28 158.44 -61.16
N LEU A 483 84.15 158.68 -60.17
CA LEU A 483 84.08 158.04 -58.85
C LEU A 483 82.82 158.47 -58.06
N GLN A 484 82.43 159.74 -58.15
CA GLN A 484 81.18 160.25 -57.55
C GLN A 484 79.94 159.57 -58.13
N VAL A 485 79.89 159.36 -59.46
CA VAL A 485 78.79 158.60 -60.10
C VAL A 485 78.74 157.14 -59.65
N GLN A 486 79.90 156.51 -59.35
CA GLN A 486 79.97 155.14 -58.85
C GLN A 486 79.48 154.98 -57.39
N ALA A 487 79.38 156.06 -56.61
CA ALA A 487 78.98 155.98 -55.20
C ALA A 487 77.53 155.49 -55.00
N ALA A 488 76.59 155.99 -55.82
CA ALA A 488 75.18 155.64 -55.71
C ALA A 488 74.86 154.14 -55.97
N PRO A 489 75.32 153.50 -57.07
CA PRO A 489 75.07 152.07 -57.29
C PRO A 489 75.76 151.19 -56.24
N LEU A 490 76.97 151.53 -55.78
CA LEU A 490 77.65 150.80 -54.70
C LEU A 490 76.87 150.87 -53.39
N GLN A 491 76.34 152.05 -53.03
CA GLN A 491 75.50 152.22 -51.84
C GLN A 491 74.18 151.43 -51.94
N ALA A 492 73.56 151.39 -53.13
CA ALA A 492 72.36 150.58 -53.37
C ALA A 492 72.64 149.07 -53.24
N THR A 493 73.79 148.59 -53.74
CA THR A 493 74.24 147.20 -53.56
C THR A 493 74.44 146.85 -52.08
N LEU A 494 75.02 147.76 -51.29
CA LEU A 494 75.19 147.57 -49.85
C LEU A 494 73.85 147.49 -49.11
N THR A 495 72.89 148.36 -49.42
CA THR A 495 71.54 148.29 -48.82
C THR A 495 70.86 146.96 -49.13
N ALA A 496 70.81 146.57 -50.40
CA ALA A 496 70.18 145.30 -50.81
C ALA A 496 70.82 144.06 -50.17
N ALA A 497 72.14 144.06 -49.96
CA ALA A 497 72.83 142.98 -49.26
C ALA A 497 72.48 142.93 -47.76
N ASN A 498 72.36 144.08 -47.09
CA ASN A 498 71.92 144.15 -45.69
C ASN A 498 70.46 143.72 -45.51
N ASP A 499 69.57 144.09 -46.43
CA ASP A 499 68.18 143.65 -46.43
C ASP A 499 68.08 142.12 -46.60
N ALA A 500 68.88 141.55 -47.51
CA ALA A 500 68.96 140.10 -47.71
C ALA A 500 69.49 139.36 -46.46
N VAL A 501 70.53 139.89 -45.79
CA VAL A 501 71.01 139.38 -44.49
C VAL A 501 69.89 139.39 -43.44
N THR A 502 69.17 140.51 -43.32
CA THR A 502 68.08 140.67 -42.34
C THR A 502 66.92 139.71 -42.60
N ALA A 503 66.50 139.57 -43.87
CA ALA A 503 65.47 138.60 -44.26
C ALA A 503 65.90 137.15 -43.97
N LYS A 504 67.17 136.81 -44.21
CA LYS A 504 67.72 135.47 -43.94
C LYS A 504 67.83 135.18 -42.44
N GLN A 505 68.17 136.17 -41.61
CA GLN A 505 68.12 136.05 -40.14
C GLN A 505 66.69 135.75 -39.64
N GLY A 506 65.68 136.45 -40.18
CA GLY A 506 64.26 136.17 -39.87
C GLY A 506 63.83 134.75 -40.23
N GLN A 507 64.29 134.22 -41.37
CA GLN A 507 64.05 132.83 -41.77
C GLN A 507 64.70 131.84 -40.79
N VAL A 508 65.97 132.05 -40.41
CA VAL A 508 66.68 131.19 -39.44
C VAL A 508 65.96 131.17 -38.09
N ALA A 509 65.56 132.33 -37.56
CA ALA A 509 64.84 132.43 -36.29
C ALA A 509 63.46 131.73 -36.35
N THR A 510 62.74 131.86 -37.47
CA THR A 510 61.45 131.19 -37.68
C THR A 510 61.59 129.67 -37.67
N LEU A 511 62.60 129.13 -38.37
CA LEU A 511 62.87 127.70 -38.39
C LEU A 511 63.35 127.17 -37.03
N GLN A 512 64.21 127.91 -36.32
CA GLN A 512 64.62 127.57 -34.96
C GLN A 512 63.43 127.50 -33.99
N GLY A 513 62.45 128.40 -34.14
CA GLY A 513 61.20 128.36 -33.37
C GLY A 513 60.31 127.14 -33.62
N GLN A 514 60.52 126.38 -34.70
CA GLN A 514 59.78 125.14 -34.98
C GLN A 514 60.39 123.90 -34.28
N LEU A 515 61.67 123.93 -33.90
CA LEU A 515 62.36 122.78 -33.28
C LEU A 515 61.74 122.32 -31.95
N PRO A 516 61.36 123.18 -30.98
CA PRO A 516 60.85 122.72 -29.68
C PRO A 516 59.54 121.91 -29.79
N ALA A 517 58.66 122.29 -30.74
CA ALA A 517 57.42 121.56 -30.99
C ALA A 517 57.66 120.19 -31.63
N LEU A 518 58.65 120.09 -32.53
CA LEU A 518 59.06 118.83 -33.14
C LEU A 518 59.77 117.90 -32.14
N GLN A 519 60.64 118.43 -31.28
CA GLN A 519 61.25 117.67 -30.19
C GLN A 519 60.18 117.12 -29.24
N ALA A 520 59.24 117.95 -28.80
CA ALA A 520 58.14 117.51 -27.92
C ALA A 520 57.24 116.44 -28.58
N ALA A 521 57.11 116.43 -29.92
CA ALA A 521 56.40 115.38 -30.66
C ALA A 521 57.20 114.07 -30.72
N VAL A 522 58.53 114.14 -30.93
CA VAL A 522 59.44 112.98 -30.85
C VAL A 522 59.40 112.36 -29.44
N ASP A 523 59.50 113.18 -28.40
CA ASP A 523 59.50 112.72 -27.01
C ASP A 523 58.17 112.03 -26.63
N GLN A 524 57.03 112.59 -27.05
CA GLN A 524 55.71 111.98 -26.85
C GLN A 524 55.55 110.67 -27.62
N ALA A 525 56.01 110.60 -28.87
CA ALA A 525 55.92 109.38 -29.67
C ALA A 525 56.80 108.26 -29.08
N ASN A 526 58.02 108.58 -28.65
CA ASN A 526 58.90 107.63 -27.95
C ASN A 526 58.30 107.15 -26.62
N ALA A 527 57.71 108.05 -25.83
CA ALA A 527 57.02 107.67 -24.59
C ALA A 527 55.83 106.73 -24.85
N ALA A 528 55.06 106.96 -25.92
CA ALA A 528 53.96 106.09 -26.33
C ALA A 528 54.46 104.70 -26.79
N VAL A 529 55.56 104.64 -27.55
CA VAL A 529 56.25 103.37 -27.91
C VAL A 529 56.68 102.61 -26.66
N THR A 530 57.32 103.29 -25.69
CA THR A 530 57.76 102.67 -24.43
C THR A 530 56.58 102.14 -23.60
N ALA A 531 55.50 102.90 -23.48
CA ALA A 531 54.29 102.46 -22.77
C ALA A 531 53.65 101.24 -23.44
N LYS A 532 53.57 101.22 -24.77
CA LYS A 532 53.00 100.09 -25.52
C LYS A 532 53.88 98.84 -25.48
N GLN A 533 55.21 98.99 -25.41
CA GLN A 533 56.13 97.89 -25.15
C GLN A 533 55.89 97.28 -23.76
N ALA A 534 55.79 98.10 -22.71
CA ALA A 534 55.54 97.59 -21.35
C ALA A 534 54.18 96.88 -21.19
N GLU A 535 53.15 97.34 -21.91
CA GLU A 535 51.86 96.63 -22.01
C GLU A 535 52.06 95.25 -22.68
N LEU A 536 52.77 95.22 -23.81
CA LEU A 536 53.04 93.99 -24.57
C LEU A 536 53.86 92.97 -23.77
N ASP A 537 54.90 93.42 -23.05
CA ASP A 537 55.71 92.60 -22.15
C ASP A 537 54.84 91.99 -21.03
N THR A 538 53.90 92.78 -20.48
CA THR A 538 52.93 92.33 -19.47
C THR A 538 51.95 91.30 -20.05
N LEU A 539 51.46 91.49 -21.28
CA LEU A 539 50.59 90.54 -21.95
C LEU A 539 51.32 89.21 -22.25
N GLN A 540 52.57 89.28 -22.67
CA GLN A 540 53.42 88.11 -22.92
C GLN A 540 53.77 87.36 -21.62
N GLY A 541 54.15 88.07 -20.55
CA GLY A 541 54.48 87.44 -19.25
C GLY A 541 53.30 86.71 -18.60
N GLN A 542 52.06 87.10 -18.92
CA GLN A 542 50.85 86.44 -18.44
C GLN A 542 50.40 85.23 -19.29
N LEU A 543 50.93 85.06 -20.51
CA LEU A 543 50.53 83.99 -21.42
C LEU A 543 50.96 82.58 -20.94
N PRO A 544 52.20 82.33 -20.47
CA PRO A 544 52.62 81.01 -20.00
C PRO A 544 51.79 80.46 -18.83
N GLY A 545 51.33 81.34 -17.93
CA GLY A 545 50.46 80.94 -16.81
C GLY A 545 49.10 80.42 -17.30
N LEU A 546 48.48 81.12 -18.25
CA LEU A 546 47.23 80.68 -18.87
C LEU A 546 47.43 79.38 -19.70
N GLN A 547 48.57 79.23 -20.37
CA GLN A 547 48.91 78.01 -21.10
C GLN A 547 49.11 76.81 -20.17
N ALA A 548 49.74 77.00 -19.01
CA ALA A 548 49.85 75.98 -17.98
C ALA A 548 48.47 75.55 -17.45
N THR A 549 47.61 76.51 -17.05
CA THR A 549 46.25 76.20 -16.58
C THR A 549 45.40 75.51 -17.65
N ALA A 550 45.57 75.84 -18.94
CA ALA A 550 44.88 75.15 -20.03
C ALA A 550 45.37 73.71 -20.24
N ALA A 551 46.67 73.44 -20.03
CA ALA A 551 47.22 72.09 -20.04
C ALA A 551 46.75 71.28 -18.82
N GLU A 552 46.83 71.84 -17.61
CA GLU A 552 46.35 71.22 -16.37
C GLU A 552 44.86 70.83 -16.45
N ALA A 553 44.03 71.69 -17.04
CA ALA A 553 42.61 71.39 -17.25
C ALA A 553 42.40 70.26 -18.29
N ALA A 554 43.19 70.22 -19.37
CA ALA A 554 43.12 69.15 -20.36
C ALA A 554 43.60 67.79 -19.79
N ASP A 555 44.65 67.79 -18.97
CA ASP A 555 45.13 66.60 -18.26
C ASP A 555 44.09 66.10 -17.24
N ALA A 556 43.41 67.01 -16.54
CA ALA A 556 42.32 66.67 -15.63
C ALA A 556 41.12 66.02 -16.37
N VAL A 557 40.75 66.54 -17.55
CA VAL A 557 39.76 65.92 -18.44
C VAL A 557 40.21 64.51 -18.85
N ALA A 558 41.47 64.34 -19.28
CA ALA A 558 41.99 63.04 -19.69
C ALA A 558 42.02 62.00 -18.55
N ALA A 559 42.39 62.41 -17.33
CA ALA A 559 42.37 61.57 -16.14
C ALA A 559 40.94 61.17 -15.72
N GLN A 560 39.98 62.09 -15.83
CA GLN A 560 38.58 61.81 -15.54
C GLN A 560 37.95 60.89 -16.60
N GLN A 561 38.30 61.04 -17.89
CA GLN A 561 37.91 60.11 -18.95
C GLN A 561 38.46 58.70 -18.69
N GLN A 562 39.72 58.58 -18.24
CA GLN A 562 40.28 57.27 -17.87
C GLN A 562 39.53 56.66 -16.69
N THR A 563 39.24 57.44 -15.64
CA THR A 563 38.44 57.00 -14.48
C THR A 563 37.08 56.45 -14.88
N ILE A 564 36.41 57.06 -15.89
CA ILE A 564 35.13 56.54 -16.42
C ILE A 564 35.33 55.18 -17.11
N ARG A 565 36.37 55.02 -17.95
CA ARG A 565 36.68 53.73 -18.61
C ARG A 565 36.91 52.62 -17.59
N ASP A 566 37.67 52.89 -16.53
CA ASP A 566 37.99 51.92 -15.49
C ASP A 566 36.75 51.52 -14.67
N LEU A 567 35.83 52.47 -14.41
CA LEU A 567 34.55 52.18 -13.78
C LEU A 567 33.61 51.38 -14.71
N GLU A 568 33.58 51.69 -16.01
CA GLU A 568 32.77 50.98 -17.02
C GLU A 568 33.30 49.57 -17.30
N ALA A 569 34.62 49.35 -17.25
CA ALA A 569 35.26 48.04 -17.42
C ALA A 569 34.86 47.01 -16.32
N ALA A 570 34.36 47.47 -15.18
CA ALA A 570 33.82 46.59 -14.13
C ALA A 570 32.36 46.15 -14.38
N LEU A 571 31.60 46.85 -15.23
CA LEU A 571 30.18 46.53 -15.47
C LEU A 571 29.93 45.12 -16.02
N PRO A 572 30.72 44.57 -16.97
CA PRO A 572 30.49 43.21 -17.47
C PRO A 572 30.56 42.16 -16.36
N GLY A 573 31.63 42.16 -15.56
CA GLY A 573 31.79 41.19 -14.47
C GLY A 573 30.72 41.28 -13.38
N LEU A 574 30.24 42.50 -13.08
CA LEU A 574 29.10 42.69 -12.15
C LEU A 574 27.77 42.22 -12.77
N THR A 575 27.58 42.42 -14.07
CA THR A 575 26.38 41.95 -14.80
C THR A 575 26.36 40.42 -14.90
N ASP A 576 27.50 39.81 -15.23
CA ASP A 576 27.69 38.36 -15.26
C ASP A 576 27.50 37.74 -13.86
N GLY A 577 27.98 38.43 -12.80
CA GLY A 577 27.75 38.03 -11.41
C GLY A 577 26.27 38.03 -11.01
N VAL A 578 25.51 39.06 -11.42
CA VAL A 578 24.05 39.09 -11.24
C VAL A 578 23.37 37.97 -12.02
N ALA A 579 23.75 37.73 -13.28
CA ALA A 579 23.18 36.67 -14.11
C ALA A 579 23.47 35.27 -13.52
N ALA A 580 24.69 35.03 -13.05
CA ALA A 580 25.07 33.78 -12.38
C ALA A 580 24.28 33.55 -11.08
N ALA A 581 24.08 34.58 -10.27
CA ALA A 581 23.26 34.49 -9.06
C ALA A 581 21.78 34.22 -9.40
N GLN A 582 21.23 34.86 -10.44
CA GLN A 582 19.86 34.58 -10.92
C GLN A 582 19.71 33.13 -11.41
N GLN A 583 20.72 32.58 -12.11
CA GLN A 583 20.73 31.18 -12.53
C GLN A 583 20.75 30.23 -11.32
N GLN A 584 21.63 30.46 -10.34
CA GLN A 584 21.68 29.65 -9.11
C GLN A 584 20.35 29.66 -8.34
N ILE A 585 19.66 30.81 -8.30
CA ILE A 585 18.31 30.93 -7.70
C ILE A 585 17.26 30.13 -8.50
N ALA A 586 17.40 30.02 -9.83
CA ALA A 586 16.52 29.22 -10.66
C ALA A 586 16.80 27.71 -10.51
N ASP A 587 18.08 27.31 -10.52
CA ASP A 587 18.50 25.92 -10.33
C ASP A 587 18.04 25.39 -8.96
N GLN A 588 18.27 26.16 -7.89
CA GLN A 588 17.84 25.80 -6.54
C GLN A 588 16.32 25.70 -6.40
N LYS A 589 15.53 26.48 -7.16
CA LYS A 589 14.06 26.31 -7.20
C LYS A 589 13.64 24.99 -7.85
N THR A 590 14.32 24.56 -8.90
CA THR A 590 14.07 23.26 -9.55
C THR A 590 14.36 22.12 -8.58
N VAL A 591 15.50 22.15 -7.90
CA VAL A 591 15.85 21.21 -6.82
C VAL A 591 14.77 21.21 -5.72
N LEU A 592 14.26 22.38 -5.35
CA LEU A 592 13.19 22.51 -4.36
C LEU A 592 11.88 21.83 -4.77
N GLU A 593 11.49 21.91 -6.04
CA GLU A 593 10.29 21.23 -6.55
C GLU A 593 10.47 19.71 -6.60
N GLU A 594 11.65 19.20 -6.99
CA GLU A 594 11.96 17.77 -6.97
C GLU A 594 11.96 17.19 -5.54
N LEU A 595 12.54 17.91 -4.58
CA LEU A 595 12.54 17.54 -3.16
C LEU A 595 11.12 17.57 -2.56
N ARG A 596 10.30 18.57 -2.90
CA ARG A 596 8.89 18.62 -2.49
C ARG A 596 8.05 17.50 -3.11
N GLY A 597 8.35 17.10 -4.35
CA GLY A 597 7.76 15.91 -4.99
C GLY A 597 8.14 14.61 -4.25
N THR A 598 9.41 14.49 -3.85
CA THR A 598 9.92 13.36 -3.05
C THR A 598 9.23 13.28 -1.68
N LEU A 599 9.08 14.43 -1.00
CA LEU A 599 8.32 14.55 0.25
C LEU A 599 6.84 14.16 0.09
N ALA A 600 6.20 14.53 -1.02
CA ALA A 600 4.80 14.17 -1.28
C ALA A 600 4.61 12.65 -1.44
N GLU A 601 5.49 11.98 -2.18
CA GLU A 601 5.45 10.51 -2.31
C GLU A 601 5.83 9.79 -1.00
N ALA A 602 6.75 10.34 -0.20
CA ALA A 602 7.07 9.79 1.13
C ALA A 602 5.87 9.86 2.09
N ASN A 603 5.16 11.00 2.16
CA ASN A 603 3.94 11.13 2.95
C ASN A 603 2.81 10.20 2.47
N LYS A 604 2.71 9.99 1.16
CA LYS A 604 1.75 9.07 0.54
C LYS A 604 2.08 7.60 0.86
N ALA A 605 3.36 7.23 0.88
CA ALA A 605 3.81 5.90 1.34
C ALA A 605 3.50 5.67 2.82
N LEU A 606 3.75 6.68 3.67
CA LEU A 606 3.38 6.66 5.09
C LEU A 606 1.87 6.48 5.30
N ALA A 607 1.03 7.21 4.56
CA ALA A 607 -0.43 7.07 4.63
C ALA A 607 -0.89 5.65 4.24
N VAL A 608 -0.31 5.05 3.20
CA VAL A 608 -0.60 3.67 2.77
C VAL A 608 -0.14 2.65 3.83
N ALA A 609 1.04 2.83 4.42
CA ALA A 609 1.55 1.94 5.46
C ALA A 609 0.68 1.99 6.72
N ASN A 610 0.29 3.20 7.18
CA ASN A 610 -0.61 3.38 8.32
C ASN A 610 -2.00 2.77 8.07
N GLN A 611 -2.55 2.89 6.86
CA GLN A 611 -3.82 2.23 6.52
C GLN A 611 -3.69 0.70 6.56
N ALA A 612 -2.60 0.14 6.03
CA ALA A 612 -2.36 -1.30 6.08
C ALA A 612 -2.21 -1.85 7.51
N VAL A 613 -1.58 -1.07 8.41
CA VAL A 613 -1.55 -1.37 9.87
C VAL A 613 -2.96 -1.36 10.45
N LEU A 614 -3.78 -0.36 10.14
CA LEU A 614 -5.16 -0.24 10.65
C LEU A 614 -6.06 -1.39 10.17
N ASP A 615 -6.00 -1.72 8.88
CA ASP A 615 -6.76 -2.81 8.27
C ASP A 615 -6.36 -4.16 8.88
N LYS A 616 -5.06 -4.40 9.08
CA LYS A 616 -4.55 -5.64 9.68
C LYS A 616 -4.87 -5.74 11.17
N ALA A 617 -4.78 -4.65 11.93
CA ALA A 617 -5.19 -4.59 13.33
C ALA A 617 -6.67 -4.93 13.48
N THR A 618 -7.52 -4.45 12.56
CA THR A 618 -8.95 -4.75 12.51
C THR A 618 -9.20 -6.25 12.25
N GLN A 619 -8.55 -6.85 11.24
CA GLN A 619 -8.64 -8.30 11.01
C GLN A 619 -8.24 -9.14 12.24
N VAL A 620 -7.18 -8.75 12.93
CA VAL A 620 -6.71 -9.47 14.14
C VAL A 620 -7.68 -9.29 15.31
N ALA A 621 -8.29 -8.11 15.46
CA ALA A 621 -9.34 -7.87 16.45
C ALA A 621 -10.59 -8.72 16.17
N ASP A 622 -11.04 -8.79 14.91
CA ASP A 622 -12.19 -9.61 14.50
C ASP A 622 -11.95 -11.10 14.75
N LEU A 623 -10.76 -11.63 14.43
CA LEU A 623 -10.40 -13.02 14.73
C LEU A 623 -10.35 -13.28 16.25
N ARG A 624 -9.79 -12.35 17.03
CA ARG A 624 -9.81 -12.43 18.51
C ARG A 624 -11.23 -12.41 19.08
N SER A 625 -12.16 -11.69 18.46
CA SER A 625 -13.57 -11.66 18.88
C SER A 625 -14.30 -12.99 18.69
N GLN A 626 -13.82 -13.86 17.80
CA GLN A 626 -14.39 -15.19 17.52
C GLN A 626 -13.93 -16.26 18.51
N LEU A 627 -12.77 -16.07 19.17
CA LEU A 627 -12.22 -17.05 20.12
C LEU A 627 -13.18 -17.44 21.27
N PRO A 628 -13.94 -16.53 21.92
CA PRO A 628 -14.87 -16.91 22.98
C PRO A 628 -16.02 -17.79 22.48
N ALA A 629 -16.50 -17.54 21.25
CA ALA A 629 -17.58 -18.32 20.64
C ALA A 629 -17.09 -19.73 20.25
N LEU A 630 -15.91 -19.84 19.64
CA LEU A 630 -15.27 -21.12 19.29
C LEU A 630 -14.90 -21.94 20.54
N GLN A 631 -14.36 -21.29 21.57
CA GLN A 631 -14.07 -21.93 22.86
C GLN A 631 -15.36 -22.48 23.49
N LYS A 632 -16.44 -21.69 23.53
CA LYS A 632 -17.74 -22.15 24.03
C LYS A 632 -18.27 -23.33 23.20
N ALA A 633 -18.20 -23.27 21.87
CA ALA A 633 -18.65 -24.35 21.01
C ALA A 633 -17.90 -25.67 21.24
N LEU A 634 -16.58 -25.60 21.47
CA LEU A 634 -15.76 -26.76 21.84
C LEU A 634 -16.17 -27.33 23.21
N ASP A 635 -16.42 -26.49 24.20
CA ASP A 635 -16.77 -26.95 25.55
C ASP A 635 -18.22 -27.46 25.64
N ASP A 636 -19.16 -26.84 24.90
CA ASP A 636 -20.52 -27.36 24.67
C ASP A 636 -20.47 -28.75 24.01
N ALA A 637 -19.63 -28.93 22.98
CA ALA A 637 -19.50 -30.20 22.27
C ALA A 637 -18.90 -31.31 23.17
N LYS A 638 -17.87 -31.01 23.98
CA LYS A 638 -17.34 -31.94 24.99
C LYS A 638 -18.38 -32.33 26.04
N ALA A 639 -19.20 -31.38 26.48
CA ALA A 639 -20.29 -31.66 27.41
C ALA A 639 -21.34 -32.59 26.79
N ALA A 640 -21.69 -32.39 25.51
CA ALA A 640 -22.59 -33.28 24.78
C ALA A 640 -22.03 -34.69 24.60
N VAL A 641 -20.74 -34.84 24.23
CA VAL A 641 -20.03 -36.14 24.18
C VAL A 641 -20.10 -36.85 25.53
N THR A 642 -19.79 -36.13 26.62
CA THR A 642 -19.80 -36.67 27.99
C THR A 642 -21.21 -37.14 28.41
N ALA A 643 -22.25 -36.37 28.10
CA ALA A 643 -23.64 -36.73 28.38
C ALA A 643 -24.08 -37.97 27.59
N GLN A 644 -23.69 -38.05 26.31
CA GLN A 644 -24.03 -39.19 25.46
C GLN A 644 -23.31 -40.47 25.89
N GLN A 645 -22.05 -40.39 26.32
CA GLN A 645 -21.33 -41.53 26.94
C GLN A 645 -22.04 -42.03 28.21
N GLY A 646 -22.65 -41.12 28.98
CA GLY A 646 -23.53 -41.46 30.12
C GLY A 646 -24.79 -42.24 29.71
N GLU A 647 -25.52 -41.78 28.68
CA GLU A 647 -26.69 -42.49 28.15
C GLU A 647 -26.34 -43.84 27.52
N VAL A 648 -25.24 -43.95 26.76
CA VAL A 648 -24.74 -45.25 26.26
C VAL A 648 -24.49 -46.22 27.42
N THR A 649 -23.78 -45.78 28.46
CA THR A 649 -23.50 -46.61 29.66
C THR A 649 -24.79 -47.07 30.34
N LYS A 650 -25.78 -46.19 30.48
CA LYS A 650 -27.09 -46.48 31.05
C LYS A 650 -27.90 -47.47 30.21
N LEU A 651 -27.95 -47.29 28.89
CA LEU A 651 -28.65 -48.20 27.97
C LEU A 651 -28.01 -49.59 27.91
N THR A 652 -26.68 -49.68 28.05
CA THR A 652 -25.98 -50.98 28.19
C THR A 652 -26.38 -51.67 29.51
N GLY A 653 -26.43 -50.95 30.63
CA GLY A 653 -26.89 -51.50 31.91
C GLY A 653 -28.36 -51.96 31.90
N ASP A 654 -29.24 -51.23 31.20
CA ASP A 654 -30.62 -51.67 30.95
C ASP A 654 -30.65 -53.00 30.17
N LEU A 655 -29.83 -53.11 29.10
CA LEU A 655 -29.77 -54.30 28.24
C LEU A 655 -29.31 -55.54 29.03
N ASP A 656 -28.27 -55.42 29.86
CA ASP A 656 -27.79 -56.51 30.73
C ASP A 656 -28.87 -56.96 31.73
N ALA A 657 -29.67 -56.03 32.25
CA ALA A 657 -30.78 -56.35 33.14
C ALA A 657 -31.92 -57.10 32.42
N VAL A 658 -32.19 -56.79 31.14
CA VAL A 658 -33.18 -57.52 30.32
C VAL A 658 -32.69 -58.93 29.96
N VAL A 659 -31.42 -59.08 29.56
CA VAL A 659 -30.77 -60.39 29.34
C VAL A 659 -30.81 -61.26 30.60
N SER A 660 -30.61 -60.65 31.77
CA SER A 660 -30.72 -61.33 33.08
C SER A 660 -32.14 -61.84 33.35
N LYS A 661 -33.18 -61.04 33.05
CA LYS A 661 -34.59 -61.47 33.17
C LYS A 661 -34.90 -62.65 32.26
N LEU A 662 -34.49 -62.58 30.99
CA LEU A 662 -34.72 -63.65 30.01
C LEU A 662 -34.13 -64.99 30.48
N THR A 663 -32.90 -64.94 31.01
CA THR A 663 -32.20 -66.10 31.57
C THR A 663 -32.99 -66.71 32.74
N GLY A 664 -33.57 -65.86 33.60
CA GLY A 664 -34.46 -66.28 34.69
C GLY A 664 -35.75 -66.96 34.21
N ILE A 665 -36.42 -66.40 33.19
CA ILE A 665 -37.68 -66.97 32.65
C ILE A 665 -37.42 -68.31 31.98
N ASN A 666 -36.37 -68.43 31.15
CA ASN A 666 -35.99 -69.70 30.52
C ASN A 666 -35.72 -70.81 31.55
N THR A 667 -35.11 -70.47 32.68
CA THR A 667 -34.89 -71.41 33.80
C THR A 667 -36.22 -71.89 34.41
N GLN A 668 -37.24 -71.03 34.47
CA GLN A 668 -38.57 -71.39 34.97
C GLN A 668 -39.37 -72.24 33.98
N ILE A 669 -39.23 -72.00 32.67
CA ILE A 669 -39.81 -72.85 31.61
C ILE A 669 -39.30 -74.29 31.77
N THR A 670 -37.98 -74.49 31.79
CA THR A 670 -37.36 -75.82 31.93
C THR A 670 -37.81 -76.55 33.20
N ALA A 671 -38.02 -75.83 34.30
CA ALA A 671 -38.55 -76.42 35.54
C ALA A 671 -40.01 -76.89 35.40
N LYS A 672 -40.86 -76.13 34.68
CA LYS A 672 -42.26 -76.51 34.45
C LYS A 672 -42.43 -77.64 33.43
N GLU A 673 -41.60 -77.70 32.40
CA GLU A 673 -41.57 -78.84 31.46
C GLU A 673 -41.28 -80.17 32.19
N ALA A 674 -40.34 -80.17 33.14
CA ALA A 674 -40.04 -81.34 33.96
C ALA A 674 -41.20 -81.74 34.90
N GLU A 675 -41.93 -80.77 35.44
CA GLU A 675 -43.12 -81.00 36.27
C GLU A 675 -44.27 -81.64 35.47
N ILE A 676 -44.50 -81.17 34.23
CA ILE A 676 -45.48 -81.72 33.28
C ILE A 676 -45.16 -83.19 32.97
N LEU A 677 -43.91 -83.51 32.63
CA LEU A 677 -43.43 -84.88 32.40
C LEU A 677 -43.67 -85.79 33.61
N SER A 678 -43.37 -85.31 34.81
CA SER A 678 -43.60 -86.04 36.06
C SER A 678 -45.09 -86.35 36.28
N LEU A 679 -45.98 -85.37 36.06
CA LEU A 679 -47.42 -85.56 36.20
C LEU A 679 -48.00 -86.53 35.16
N GLN A 680 -47.57 -86.44 33.89
CA GLN A 680 -47.96 -87.37 32.83
C GLN A 680 -47.61 -88.82 33.18
N SER A 681 -46.42 -89.07 33.74
CA SER A 681 -45.97 -90.40 34.14
C SER A 681 -46.84 -91.07 35.22
N ARG A 682 -47.59 -90.27 36.00
CA ARG A 682 -48.45 -90.72 37.11
C ARG A 682 -49.90 -90.93 36.72
N VAL A 683 -50.42 -90.18 35.73
CA VAL A 683 -51.82 -90.29 35.27
C VAL A 683 -52.03 -91.54 34.40
N ALA A 684 -51.07 -91.87 33.53
CA ALA A 684 -51.16 -92.99 32.60
C ALA A 684 -51.45 -94.38 33.25
N PRO A 685 -50.73 -94.84 34.30
CA PRO A 685 -50.98 -96.15 34.89
C PRO A 685 -52.33 -96.25 35.61
N LEU A 686 -52.81 -95.17 36.23
CA LEU A 686 -54.10 -95.16 36.94
C LEU A 686 -55.29 -95.29 35.98
N LEU A 687 -55.23 -94.65 34.81
CA LEU A 687 -56.21 -94.88 33.73
C LEU A 687 -56.29 -96.36 33.32
N THR A 688 -55.15 -97.00 33.09
CA THR A 688 -55.07 -98.43 32.73
C THR A 688 -55.65 -99.35 33.82
N GLN A 689 -55.53 -98.95 35.09
CA GLN A 689 -56.06 -99.70 36.23
C GLN A 689 -57.59 -99.58 36.37
N LEU A 690 -58.16 -98.41 36.03
CA LEU A 690 -59.60 -98.14 36.06
C LEU A 690 -60.37 -98.93 34.99
N ASP A 691 -59.83 -99.01 33.77
CA ASP A 691 -60.38 -99.83 32.67
C ASP A 691 -60.47 -101.31 33.06
N LYS A 692 -59.39 -101.84 33.69
CA LYS A 692 -59.31 -103.25 34.10
C LYS A 692 -60.37 -103.61 35.15
N LEU A 693 -60.50 -102.80 36.20
CA LEU A 693 -61.48 -103.05 37.28
C LEU A 693 -62.93 -103.00 36.75
N SER A 694 -63.22 -102.08 35.82
CA SER A 694 -64.53 -101.98 35.19
C SER A 694 -64.92 -103.25 34.41
N GLY A 695 -63.96 -103.90 33.73
CA GLY A 695 -64.18 -105.18 33.06
C GLY A 695 -64.41 -106.36 34.01
N GLU A 696 -63.77 -106.35 35.18
CA GLU A 696 -63.90 -107.44 36.18
C GLU A 696 -65.25 -107.40 36.90
N VAL A 697 -65.79 -106.21 37.21
CA VAL A 697 -67.14 -106.02 37.79
C VAL A 697 -68.22 -106.67 36.91
N SER A 698 -68.29 -106.33 35.62
CA SER A 698 -69.33 -106.84 34.71
C SER A 698 -69.28 -108.35 34.47
N ALA A 699 -68.12 -108.99 34.66
CA ALA A 699 -68.00 -110.44 34.56
C ALA A 699 -68.67 -111.15 35.75
N THR A 700 -68.53 -110.62 36.97
CA THR A 700 -69.11 -111.19 38.19
C THR A 700 -70.63 -111.08 38.23
N GLU A 701 -71.20 -109.97 37.75
CA GLU A 701 -72.67 -109.79 37.62
C GLU A 701 -73.32 -110.90 36.77
N ALA A 702 -72.67 -111.27 35.66
CA ALA A 702 -73.16 -112.30 34.75
C ALA A 702 -73.17 -113.70 35.38
N GLN A 703 -72.15 -114.04 36.19
CA GLN A 703 -72.10 -115.32 36.90
C GLN A 703 -73.18 -115.45 37.98
N LEU A 704 -73.39 -114.39 38.78
CA LEU A 704 -74.42 -114.36 39.82
C LEU A 704 -75.82 -114.64 39.25
N LYS A 705 -76.13 -114.03 38.12
CA LYS A 705 -77.42 -114.19 37.42
C LYS A 705 -77.66 -115.61 36.90
N ALA A 706 -76.60 -116.33 36.51
CA ALA A 706 -76.71 -117.71 36.06
C ALA A 706 -77.00 -118.69 37.21
N LEU A 707 -76.34 -118.51 38.36
CA LEU A 707 -76.52 -119.36 39.55
C LEU A 707 -77.94 -119.29 40.12
N GLN A 708 -78.55 -118.09 40.14
CA GLN A 708 -79.92 -117.89 40.60
C GLN A 708 -80.95 -118.72 39.79
N ALA A 709 -80.79 -118.82 38.47
CA ALA A 709 -81.66 -119.64 37.62
C ALA A 709 -81.48 -121.16 37.87
N GLN A 710 -80.28 -121.57 38.27
CA GLN A 710 -79.94 -122.97 38.52
C GLN A 710 -80.59 -123.50 39.81
N VAL A 711 -80.66 -122.67 40.87
CA VAL A 711 -81.37 -122.99 42.13
C VAL A 711 -82.86 -123.28 41.89
N ILE A 712 -83.54 -122.40 41.14
CA ILE A 712 -84.98 -122.52 40.84
C ILE A 712 -85.32 -123.85 40.16
N THR A 713 -84.43 -124.31 39.27
CA THR A 713 -84.61 -125.56 38.52
C THR A 713 -84.57 -126.79 39.43
N LEU A 714 -83.70 -126.79 40.44
CA LEU A 714 -83.50 -127.93 41.35
C LEU A 714 -84.66 -128.11 42.35
N ASP A 715 -85.30 -127.03 42.79
CA ASP A 715 -86.49 -127.08 43.67
C ASP A 715 -87.66 -127.85 43.04
N GLY A 716 -87.90 -127.65 41.73
CA GLY A 716 -88.92 -128.38 41.00
C GLY A 716 -88.67 -129.89 40.93
N GLN A 717 -87.39 -130.30 40.86
CA GLN A 717 -87.00 -131.71 40.77
C GLN A 717 -87.16 -132.44 42.12
N VAL A 718 -86.73 -131.83 43.22
CA VAL A 718 -86.91 -132.36 44.59
C VAL A 718 -88.40 -132.63 44.86
N THR A 719 -89.26 -131.67 44.52
CA THR A 719 -90.72 -131.75 44.73
C THR A 719 -91.37 -132.93 44.01
N ALA A 720 -90.88 -133.28 42.80
CA ALA A 720 -91.40 -134.40 42.02
C ALA A 720 -91.06 -135.77 42.63
N ALA A 721 -89.80 -135.97 43.05
CA ALA A 721 -89.34 -137.22 43.65
C ALA A 721 -90.08 -137.55 44.97
N GLN A 722 -90.36 -136.53 45.78
CA GLN A 722 -91.17 -136.65 47.01
C GLN A 722 -92.62 -137.11 46.76
N LYS A 723 -93.14 -137.07 45.53
CA LYS A 723 -94.45 -137.66 45.20
C LYS A 723 -94.33 -139.17 44.95
N VAL A 724 -93.42 -139.58 44.07
CA VAL A 724 -93.23 -140.98 43.64
C VAL A 724 -93.02 -141.92 44.85
N LEU A 725 -92.21 -141.50 45.81
CA LEU A 725 -91.92 -142.26 47.02
C LEU A 725 -93.18 -142.55 47.88
N ARG A 726 -94.14 -141.63 47.93
CA ARG A 726 -95.39 -141.80 48.69
C ARG A 726 -96.36 -142.77 48.01
N ASP A 727 -96.45 -142.71 46.68
CA ASP A 727 -97.37 -143.57 45.92
C ASP A 727 -96.98 -145.05 46.07
N LEU A 728 -95.67 -145.37 46.04
CA LEU A 728 -95.15 -146.74 46.23
C LEU A 728 -95.41 -147.29 47.65
N GLN A 729 -95.26 -146.46 48.68
CA GLN A 729 -95.53 -146.84 50.07
C GLN A 729 -97.00 -147.22 50.32
N ALA A 730 -97.94 -146.58 49.61
CA ALA A 730 -99.36 -146.90 49.71
C ALA A 730 -99.68 -148.30 49.15
N GLN A 731 -99.08 -148.66 48.00
CA GLN A 731 -99.30 -149.94 47.33
C GLN A 731 -98.93 -151.13 48.23
N LYS A 732 -97.81 -151.02 48.97
CA LYS A 732 -97.32 -152.07 49.87
C LYS A 732 -98.31 -152.41 50.98
N LYS A 733 -99.04 -151.41 51.49
CA LYS A 733 -99.99 -151.61 52.59
C LYS A 733 -101.13 -152.58 52.22
N GLN A 734 -101.62 -152.53 50.98
CA GLN A 734 -102.77 -153.34 50.54
C GLN A 734 -102.44 -154.84 50.46
N ASN A 735 -101.25 -155.21 49.96
CA ASN A 735 -100.87 -156.63 49.83
C ASN A 735 -100.78 -157.33 51.18
N LYS A 736 -100.29 -156.62 52.21
CA LYS A 736 -100.18 -157.12 53.57
C LYS A 736 -101.54 -157.43 54.22
N GLU A 737 -102.58 -156.69 53.84
CA GLU A 737 -103.96 -156.92 54.28
C GLU A 737 -104.60 -158.13 53.56
N ALA A 738 -104.30 -158.32 52.26
CA ALA A 738 -104.78 -159.47 51.49
C ALA A 738 -104.23 -160.82 51.96
N ILE A 739 -102.93 -160.88 52.33
CA ILE A 739 -102.29 -162.10 52.87
C ILE A 739 -103.03 -162.59 54.13
N ALA A 740 -103.34 -161.68 55.06
CA ALA A 740 -103.94 -162.01 56.34
C ALA A 740 -105.33 -162.67 56.20
N ALA A 741 -106.15 -162.21 55.23
CA ALA A 741 -107.47 -162.79 54.99
C ALA A 741 -107.41 -164.25 54.49
N GLN A 742 -106.42 -164.57 53.66
CA GLN A 742 -106.29 -165.91 53.07
C GLN A 742 -105.81 -166.95 54.10
N VAL A 743 -104.93 -166.55 55.04
CA VAL A 743 -104.46 -167.40 56.16
C VAL A 743 -105.63 -167.89 57.03
N VAL A 744 -106.55 -166.99 57.40
CA VAL A 744 -107.74 -167.32 58.22
C VAL A 744 -108.63 -168.35 57.53
N THR A 745 -108.75 -168.27 56.21
CA THR A 745 -109.59 -169.17 55.40
C THR A 745 -109.06 -170.61 55.39
N VAL A 746 -107.74 -170.82 55.43
CA VAL A 746 -107.13 -172.16 55.49
C VAL A 746 -107.36 -172.83 56.85
N ALA A 747 -107.16 -172.10 57.95
CA ALA A 747 -107.32 -172.65 59.30
C ALA A 747 -108.73 -173.20 59.55
N ALA A 748 -109.77 -172.49 59.09
CA ALA A 748 -111.17 -172.89 59.23
C ALA A 748 -111.56 -174.18 58.46
N LEU A 749 -110.70 -174.67 57.55
CA LEU A 749 -110.86 -175.95 56.86
C LEU A 749 -110.15 -177.10 57.61
N GLU A 750 -109.04 -176.81 58.29
CA GLU A 750 -108.28 -177.80 59.08
C GLU A 750 -109.06 -178.25 60.33
N ASP A 751 -109.75 -177.35 61.04
CA ASP A 751 -110.62 -177.69 62.18
C ASP A 751 -111.75 -178.67 61.81
N LYS A 752 -112.39 -178.47 60.64
CA LYS A 752 -113.48 -179.33 60.15
C LYS A 752 -112.99 -180.75 59.87
N LEU A 753 -111.73 -180.91 59.46
CA LEU A 753 -111.13 -182.23 59.24
C LEU A 753 -110.91 -182.98 60.56
N GLY A 754 -110.45 -182.27 61.61
CA GLY A 754 -110.26 -182.84 62.94
C GLY A 754 -111.56 -183.35 63.58
N ALA A 755 -112.68 -182.63 63.40
CA ALA A 755 -113.99 -183.05 63.92
C ALA A 755 -114.45 -184.40 63.34
N VAL A 756 -114.32 -184.59 62.02
CA VAL A 756 -114.66 -185.85 61.32
C VAL A 756 -113.78 -187.00 61.81
N GLN A 757 -112.49 -186.77 62.02
CA GLN A 757 -111.56 -187.80 62.51
C GLN A 757 -111.88 -188.25 63.95
N ASN A 758 -112.39 -187.38 64.81
CA ASN A 758 -112.79 -187.75 66.17
C ASN A 758 -114.08 -188.58 66.21
N GLN A 759 -115.03 -188.37 65.29
CA GLN A 759 -116.22 -189.22 65.18
C GLN A 759 -115.86 -190.67 64.81
N ILE A 760 -114.84 -190.87 63.94
CA ILE A 760 -114.33 -192.20 63.59
C ILE A 760 -113.80 -192.93 64.85
N LYS A 761 -112.97 -192.27 65.67
CA LYS A 761 -112.40 -192.86 66.90
C LYS A 761 -113.45 -193.31 67.91
N ALA A 762 -114.57 -192.59 68.05
CA ALA A 762 -115.63 -192.95 68.99
C ALA A 762 -116.39 -194.22 68.56
N ILE A 763 -116.60 -194.41 67.26
CA ILE A 763 -117.18 -195.63 66.68
C ILE A 763 -116.25 -196.82 66.93
N ASP A 764 -114.94 -196.65 66.68
CA ASP A 764 -113.93 -197.69 66.95
C ASP A 764 -113.89 -198.09 68.45
N GLY A 765 -114.07 -197.12 69.36
CA GLY A 765 -114.16 -197.37 70.81
C GLY A 765 -115.37 -198.22 71.23
N THR A 766 -116.54 -197.99 70.60
CA THR A 766 -117.77 -198.77 70.83
C THR A 766 -117.60 -200.25 70.47
N ILE A 767 -116.72 -200.57 69.52
CA ILE A 767 -116.42 -201.93 69.08
C ILE A 767 -115.50 -202.66 70.07
N ALA A 768 -114.55 -201.95 70.70
CA ALA A 768 -113.47 -202.55 71.49
C ALA A 768 -113.89 -203.13 72.86
N LEU A 769 -114.99 -202.65 73.46
CA LEU A 769 -115.41 -202.99 74.84
C LEU A 769 -116.56 -204.02 74.93
N GLY A 770 -116.88 -204.72 73.84
CA GLY A 770 -117.77 -205.90 73.89
C GLY A 770 -119.26 -205.61 74.15
N GLY A 771 -119.70 -204.35 74.08
CA GLY A 771 -121.11 -203.96 74.11
C GLY A 771 -121.74 -203.73 75.49
N CYS A 772 -120.96 -203.69 76.57
CA CYS A 772 -121.45 -203.18 77.86
C CYS A 772 -121.58 -201.65 77.83
N VAL A 773 -122.66 -201.14 78.44
CA VAL A 773 -122.95 -199.70 78.57
C VAL A 773 -122.20 -199.12 79.76
N ALA A 774 -121.69 -197.89 79.58
CA ALA A 774 -121.45 -196.89 80.62
C ALA A 774 -122.16 -195.60 80.20
#